data_AF-A0A7X8HM38-F1
#
_entry.id   AF-A0A7X8HM38-F1
#
_cell.length_a   1.000
_cell.length_b   1.000
_cell.length_c   1.000
_cell.angle_alpha   90.00
_cell.angle_beta   90.00
_cell.angle_gamma   90.00
#
_symmetry.space_group_name_H-M   'P 1'
#
loop_
_entity.id
_entity.type
_entity.pdbx_description
1 polymer ?
#
loop_
_entity_poly.entity_id
_entity_poly.type
_entity_poly.pdbx_seq_one_letter_code
_entity_poly.pdbx_strand_id
1 'polypeptide(L)'
;STVPNNSYESMPGTSMASPMAAGVASLIYGAHPEYTASQVKAILMEETDTFTTDGVNIIPVVNAALSSDYAKTGDIPQVPPGEVIPDPSKTPYPGLPTPRPPGLVEIQLPDHTPFKLEAGQGGLAGLVYDQETENPIDLFTIYFIGPDGTMVDHEFAYPYPATYDAQKMGEFFTRIPVEQGQKAEITNLVIDAPGYNFYEVPTVTVRGGEVTSLIIYLEPEAISESEPAPITDPQPIKANPSDDMINIPGHTPFTPEEGRGGFAGFVYDAETKQPLSSFRIENLVWLTGSLGGTYEFDWPYPDDFLAKLEGEFIAWAKMTDDNPITDTMQGFDITADGYETYHVPDFPVEERAVTDLGVIYLKRIAEEEPKPITDPKPVKPDPGDDAVRLPGHTPFYPEAGYGGFAGFVYDAVTKKPIPSFRLENLIWLDDTPADYEDTYFDWPYPSDMLAEIEGEFMYWLDMLGAQTDTMQGFDIAADGYEIYHVPDFPVEDQAVTDLGVIYLTPKDTSQTSPEGQISVVLDWGSKPADLDLHATAPLTEGYKKFHIFAFDTYMSFGKANDPDAMMTSQSESANGTERIEIFKPQPGVSYTFYVHDFSNTAKQIDSWDLANSEAEVKIYIGDSLVSTLKVPNKEGTLWKVCTIKDGKVTPSETMSYEGRPLNIGASE
;
A
#
# COMPACT_ATOMS: atom_id res chain seq x y z
N SER A 1 18.23 -2.08 -7.33
CA SER A 1 18.84 -2.64 -6.11
C SER A 1 18.23 -3.99 -5.83
N THR A 2 18.86 -4.84 -5.01
CA THR A 2 18.10 -5.88 -4.29
C THR A 2 17.22 -5.21 -3.25
N VAL A 3 15.98 -5.65 -3.13
CA VAL A 3 15.02 -5.20 -2.10
C VAL A 3 14.54 -6.44 -1.30
N PRO A 4 13.58 -6.35 -0.37
CA PRO A 4 13.04 -7.54 0.29
C PRO A 4 12.52 -8.60 -0.68
N ASN A 5 12.29 -9.80 -0.16
CA ASN A 5 11.57 -10.88 -0.85
C ASN A 5 12.28 -11.34 -2.15
N ASN A 6 13.62 -11.21 -2.15
CA ASN A 6 14.54 -11.74 -3.16
C ASN A 6 14.42 -11.09 -4.56
N SER A 7 13.71 -9.96 -4.66
CA SER A 7 13.43 -9.24 -5.90
C SER A 7 14.45 -8.12 -6.19
N TYR A 8 14.37 -7.55 -7.40
CA TYR A 8 15.27 -6.52 -7.91
C TYR A 8 14.48 -5.33 -8.45
N GLU A 9 14.56 -4.19 -7.77
CA GLU A 9 13.79 -2.99 -8.08
C GLU A 9 14.65 -1.88 -8.71
N SER A 10 14.10 -1.08 -9.62
CA SER A 10 14.84 -0.03 -10.36
C SER A 10 14.98 1.29 -9.58
N MET A 11 15.58 1.25 -8.39
CA MET A 11 15.78 2.41 -7.51
C MET A 11 16.83 3.42 -8.04
N PRO A 12 16.46 4.68 -8.33
CA PRO A 12 17.40 5.76 -8.64
C PRO A 12 17.97 6.42 -7.37
N GLY A 13 19.09 7.13 -7.50
CA GLY A 13 19.61 8.04 -6.47
C GLY A 13 21.05 7.80 -6.02
N THR A 14 21.62 8.77 -5.30
CA THR A 14 23.00 8.72 -4.79
C THR A 14 23.21 7.60 -3.76
N SER A 15 22.16 7.22 -3.04
CA SER A 15 22.11 6.06 -2.13
C SER A 15 22.48 4.74 -2.83
N MET A 16 22.21 4.61 -4.13
CA MET A 16 22.53 3.43 -4.94
C MET A 16 23.88 3.55 -5.66
N ALA A 17 24.38 4.77 -5.88
CA ALA A 17 25.74 5.00 -6.40
C ALA A 17 26.83 4.73 -5.34
N SER A 18 26.57 5.07 -4.08
CA SER A 18 27.49 4.87 -2.95
C SER A 18 27.99 3.40 -2.77
N PRO A 19 27.12 2.37 -2.69
CA PRO A 19 27.56 0.98 -2.52
C PRO A 19 28.37 0.46 -3.71
N MET A 20 28.18 0.97 -4.93
CA MET A 20 28.99 0.59 -6.08
C MET A 20 30.46 1.01 -5.91
N ALA A 21 30.70 2.26 -5.50
CA ALA A 21 32.05 2.74 -5.20
C ALA A 21 32.68 2.00 -3.99
N ALA A 22 31.89 1.71 -2.96
CA ALA A 22 32.34 0.95 -1.79
C ALA A 22 32.71 -0.50 -2.15
N GLY A 23 31.99 -1.13 -3.08
CA GLY A 23 32.31 -2.47 -3.60
C GLY A 23 33.66 -2.52 -4.30
N VAL A 24 33.94 -1.57 -5.19
CA VAL A 24 35.24 -1.48 -5.89
C VAL A 24 36.38 -1.16 -4.90
N ALA A 25 36.15 -0.24 -3.95
CA ALA A 25 37.11 0.03 -2.87
C ALA A 25 37.47 -1.25 -2.09
N SER A 26 36.47 -2.07 -1.77
CA SER A 26 36.64 -3.34 -1.05
C SER A 26 37.40 -4.38 -1.87
N LEU A 27 37.27 -4.38 -3.20
CA LEU A 27 38.04 -5.27 -4.08
C LEU A 27 39.52 -4.85 -4.19
N ILE A 28 39.82 -3.55 -4.25
CA ILE A 28 41.21 -3.04 -4.19
C ILE A 28 41.82 -3.44 -2.84
N TYR A 29 41.09 -3.23 -1.73
CA TYR A 29 41.50 -3.64 -0.39
C TYR A 29 41.67 -5.15 -0.22
N GLY A 30 40.85 -5.97 -0.89
CA GLY A 30 40.98 -7.42 -0.88
C GLY A 30 42.23 -7.93 -1.62
N ALA A 31 42.71 -7.18 -2.61
CA ALA A 31 43.97 -7.45 -3.30
C ALA A 31 45.19 -6.92 -2.51
N HIS A 32 45.10 -5.69 -1.98
CA HIS A 32 46.17 -5.01 -1.24
C HIS A 32 45.68 -4.44 0.10
N PRO A 33 45.57 -5.30 1.14
CA PRO A 33 45.16 -4.88 2.49
C PRO A 33 46.10 -3.88 3.16
N GLU A 34 47.33 -3.72 2.65
CA GLU A 34 48.33 -2.78 3.13
C GLU A 34 48.18 -1.34 2.60
N TYR A 35 47.29 -1.09 1.63
CA TYR A 35 47.05 0.25 1.10
C TYR A 35 46.27 1.12 2.09
N THR A 36 46.60 2.42 2.17
CA THR A 36 45.83 3.38 2.98
C THR A 36 44.55 3.82 2.26
N ALA A 37 43.56 4.30 3.01
CA ALA A 37 42.29 4.76 2.42
C ALA A 37 42.48 5.87 1.38
N SER A 38 43.47 6.75 1.60
CA SER A 38 43.88 7.79 0.64
C SER A 38 44.41 7.21 -0.69
N GLN A 39 45.09 6.07 -0.64
CA GLN A 39 45.66 5.38 -1.80
C GLN A 39 44.57 4.62 -2.58
N VAL A 40 43.67 3.95 -1.88
CA VAL A 40 42.49 3.32 -2.50
C VAL A 40 41.57 4.38 -3.12
N LYS A 41 41.37 5.54 -2.46
CA LYS A 41 40.65 6.69 -3.04
C LYS A 41 41.34 7.23 -4.31
N ALA A 42 42.67 7.34 -4.31
CA ALA A 42 43.42 7.80 -5.49
C ALA A 42 43.18 6.87 -6.70
N ILE A 43 43.30 5.55 -6.52
CA ILE A 43 43.02 4.57 -7.59
C ILE A 43 41.59 4.74 -8.12
N LEU A 44 40.59 4.83 -7.24
CA LEU A 44 39.18 4.98 -7.62
C LEU A 44 38.85 6.29 -8.36
N MET A 45 39.74 7.29 -8.31
CA MET A 45 39.56 8.59 -8.98
C MET A 45 40.44 8.74 -10.23
N GLU A 46 41.62 8.13 -10.25
CA GLU A 46 42.51 8.12 -11.43
C GLU A 46 42.08 7.04 -12.45
N GLU A 47 41.71 5.85 -12.00
CA GLU A 47 41.30 4.71 -12.85
C GLU A 47 39.77 4.69 -13.09
N THR A 48 39.28 5.80 -13.66
CA THR A 48 37.86 6.01 -13.99
C THR A 48 37.59 5.86 -15.49
N ASP A 49 36.42 5.33 -15.83
CA ASP A 49 35.85 5.57 -17.17
C ASP A 49 35.35 7.01 -17.25
N THR A 50 35.34 7.57 -18.45
CA THR A 50 34.87 8.94 -18.70
C THR A 50 33.81 8.94 -19.79
N PHE A 51 32.60 9.35 -19.45
CA PHE A 51 31.49 9.53 -20.39
C PHE A 51 31.00 10.98 -20.41
N THR A 52 30.11 11.29 -21.34
CA THR A 52 29.47 12.60 -21.44
C THR A 52 27.99 12.43 -21.79
N THR A 53 27.13 13.19 -21.12
CA THR A 53 25.68 13.18 -21.32
C THR A 53 25.22 14.24 -22.34
N ASP A 54 26.08 15.20 -22.67
CA ASP A 54 25.79 16.35 -23.57
C ASP A 54 26.83 16.52 -24.70
N GLY A 55 27.89 15.72 -24.72
CA GLY A 55 28.99 15.82 -25.69
C GLY A 55 30.09 16.82 -25.32
N VAL A 56 30.00 17.48 -24.16
CA VAL A 56 30.89 18.58 -23.73
C VAL A 56 31.44 18.36 -22.33
N ASN A 57 30.58 18.03 -21.37
CA ASN A 57 30.95 17.80 -19.98
C ASN A 57 31.37 16.34 -19.79
N ILE A 58 32.62 16.13 -19.37
CA ILE A 58 33.19 14.81 -19.12
C ILE A 58 32.96 14.44 -17.65
N ILE A 59 32.20 13.37 -17.43
CA ILE A 59 31.85 12.84 -16.11
C ILE A 59 32.71 11.58 -15.87
N PRO A 60 33.64 11.60 -14.89
CA PRO A 60 34.38 10.41 -14.49
C PRO A 60 33.52 9.50 -13.61
N VAL A 61 33.53 8.20 -13.88
CA VAL A 61 32.80 7.17 -13.13
C VAL A 61 33.70 5.98 -12.83
N VAL A 62 33.55 5.42 -11.63
CA VAL A 62 34.38 4.33 -11.09
C VAL A 62 34.33 3.11 -12.01
N ASN A 63 35.45 2.78 -12.66
CA ASN A 63 35.58 1.55 -13.43
C ASN A 63 36.18 0.45 -12.55
N ALA A 64 35.35 -0.55 -12.22
CA ALA A 64 35.74 -1.69 -11.39
C ALA A 64 36.87 -2.55 -11.98
N ALA A 65 36.95 -2.65 -13.31
CA ALA A 65 37.95 -3.45 -14.00
C ALA A 65 39.32 -2.74 -14.02
N LEU A 66 39.37 -1.45 -14.42
CA LEU A 66 40.60 -0.64 -14.41
C LEU A 66 41.17 -0.51 -12.98
N SER A 67 40.32 -0.16 -12.01
CA SER A 67 40.70 -0.13 -10.59
C SER A 67 41.24 -1.49 -10.09
N SER A 68 40.68 -2.61 -10.56
CA SER A 68 41.15 -3.95 -10.20
C SER A 68 42.44 -4.35 -10.94
N ASP A 69 42.62 -3.94 -12.19
CA ASP A 69 43.82 -4.23 -12.98
C ASP A 69 45.01 -3.37 -12.52
N TYR A 70 44.79 -2.11 -12.14
CA TYR A 70 45.78 -1.30 -11.42
C TYR A 70 46.18 -1.99 -10.12
N ALA A 71 45.21 -2.40 -9.28
CA ALA A 71 45.51 -3.09 -8.03
C ALA A 71 46.38 -4.34 -8.25
N LYS A 72 46.12 -5.15 -9.28
CA LYS A 72 46.93 -6.34 -9.62
C LYS A 72 48.40 -6.05 -9.96
N THR A 73 48.80 -4.81 -10.23
CA THR A 73 50.21 -4.44 -10.43
C THR A 73 51.00 -4.45 -9.12
N GLY A 74 50.34 -4.16 -7.99
CA GLY A 74 50.97 -3.87 -6.71
C GLY A 74 51.65 -2.49 -6.60
N ASP A 75 51.62 -1.66 -7.65
CA ASP A 75 52.25 -0.33 -7.63
C ASP A 75 51.52 0.63 -6.69
N ILE A 76 52.29 1.38 -5.90
CA ILE A 76 51.75 2.23 -4.83
C ILE A 76 51.30 3.58 -5.42
N PRO A 77 49.98 3.90 -5.42
CA PRO A 77 49.44 5.10 -6.06
C PRO A 77 49.88 6.37 -5.32
N GLN A 78 49.97 7.48 -6.06
CA GLN A 78 50.42 8.76 -5.52
C GLN A 78 49.23 9.56 -4.98
N VAL A 79 49.23 9.84 -3.68
CA VAL A 79 48.14 10.59 -3.01
C VAL A 79 48.35 12.10 -3.16
N PRO A 80 47.38 12.86 -3.69
CA PRO A 80 47.47 14.32 -3.76
C PRO A 80 47.66 14.99 -2.38
N PRO A 81 48.55 15.98 -2.23
CA PRO A 81 48.75 16.68 -0.96
C PRO A 81 47.48 17.39 -0.47
N GLY A 82 46.88 16.86 0.59
CA GLY A 82 45.62 17.35 1.17
C GLY A 82 44.53 16.29 1.23
N GLU A 83 44.59 15.24 0.39
CA GLU A 83 43.61 14.15 0.38
C GLU A 83 44.01 12.95 1.26
N VAL A 84 44.87 13.20 2.26
CA VAL A 84 45.35 12.16 3.18
C VAL A 84 44.27 11.86 4.22
N ILE A 85 43.55 10.77 4.02
CA ILE A 85 42.59 10.21 4.98
C ILE A 85 43.39 9.67 6.18
N PRO A 86 43.10 10.10 7.43
CA PRO A 86 43.81 9.62 8.61
C PRO A 86 43.65 8.12 8.84
N ASP A 87 44.71 7.49 9.34
CA ASP A 87 44.71 6.10 9.79
C ASP A 87 43.71 5.90 10.95
N PRO A 88 42.58 5.17 10.76
CA PRO A 88 41.53 5.04 11.77
C PRO A 88 42.01 4.37 13.06
N SER A 89 43.10 3.60 13.02
CA SER A 89 43.65 2.90 14.19
C SER A 89 44.34 3.84 15.20
N LYS A 90 44.47 5.14 14.88
CA LYS A 90 45.27 6.10 15.66
C LYS A 90 44.50 7.32 16.19
N THR A 91 43.17 7.36 16.06
CA THR A 91 42.33 8.49 16.50
C THR A 91 41.27 8.08 17.53
N PRO A 92 41.19 8.73 18.72
CA PRO A 92 40.15 8.45 19.71
C PRO A 92 38.80 9.13 19.35
N TYR A 93 37.70 8.43 19.61
CA TYR A 93 36.31 8.82 19.33
C TYR A 93 35.81 9.88 20.35
N PRO A 94 35.36 11.09 19.93
CA PRO A 94 34.83 12.12 20.83
C PRO A 94 33.39 11.82 21.25
N GLY A 95 32.87 12.51 22.28
CA GLY A 95 31.50 12.31 22.73
C GLY A 95 30.46 12.72 21.67
N LEU A 96 29.56 11.80 21.34
CA LEU A 96 28.40 11.93 20.46
C LEU A 96 28.67 12.49 19.03
N PRO A 97 28.88 11.62 18.02
CA PRO A 97 29.64 10.34 18.02
C PRO A 97 31.17 10.64 17.91
N THR A 98 32.15 9.74 18.00
CA THR A 98 32.32 8.29 17.55
C THR A 98 32.50 5.84 19.31
N PRO A 99 33.02 4.56 19.09
CA PRO A 99 32.50 3.42 18.30
C PRO A 99 31.64 2.42 19.08
N ARG A 100 30.92 1.58 18.32
CA ARG A 100 30.36 0.31 18.83
C ARG A 100 31.50 -0.56 19.42
N PRO A 101 31.31 -1.20 20.59
CA PRO A 101 31.92 -2.50 20.86
C PRO A 101 31.45 -3.53 19.81
N PRO A 102 32.29 -4.48 19.38
CA PRO A 102 31.94 -5.38 18.27
C PRO A 102 31.01 -6.52 18.74
N GLY A 103 29.99 -6.86 17.93
CA GLY A 103 29.24 -8.10 18.11
C GLY A 103 27.81 -8.10 17.58
N LEU A 104 27.08 -6.99 17.71
CA LEU A 104 25.67 -6.90 17.29
C LEU A 104 25.55 -6.95 15.75
N VAL A 105 25.12 -8.10 15.24
CA VAL A 105 24.63 -8.28 13.88
C VAL A 105 23.16 -7.88 13.86
N GLU A 106 22.83 -6.96 12.97
CA GLU A 106 21.47 -6.53 12.67
C GLU A 106 20.97 -7.48 11.58
N ILE A 107 20.00 -8.33 11.95
CA ILE A 107 19.51 -9.43 11.12
C ILE A 107 18.19 -8.98 10.51
N GLN A 108 18.23 -8.77 9.20
CA GLN A 108 17.08 -8.34 8.41
C GLN A 108 16.48 -9.57 7.72
N LEU A 109 15.24 -9.89 8.09
CA LEU A 109 14.47 -11.00 7.52
C LEU A 109 13.48 -10.44 6.47
N PRO A 110 13.00 -11.28 5.52
CA PRO A 110 11.89 -10.94 4.65
C PRO A 110 10.67 -10.47 5.45
N ASP A 111 9.98 -9.44 4.96
CA ASP A 111 8.75 -8.85 5.53
C ASP A 111 8.78 -8.40 7.00
N HIS A 112 9.91 -8.52 7.67
CA HIS A 112 10.14 -8.28 9.08
C HIS A 112 10.87 -6.94 9.37
N THR A 113 10.84 -6.53 10.64
CA THR A 113 11.60 -5.41 11.23
C THR A 113 13.08 -5.81 11.51
N PRO A 114 14.06 -4.88 11.46
CA PRO A 114 15.49 -5.21 11.69
C PRO A 114 15.86 -5.64 13.13
N PHE A 115 15.82 -6.94 13.38
CA PHE A 115 16.11 -7.59 14.66
C PHE A 115 17.61 -7.65 15.01
N LYS A 116 17.95 -7.84 16.29
CA LYS A 116 19.33 -7.87 16.78
C LYS A 116 19.57 -9.03 17.75
N LEU A 117 20.54 -9.89 17.43
CA LEU A 117 21.01 -10.97 18.31
C LEU A 117 22.35 -10.63 18.97
N GLU A 118 22.52 -11.11 20.20
CA GLU A 118 23.79 -11.10 20.93
C GLU A 118 24.57 -12.42 20.76
N ALA A 119 25.86 -12.38 21.08
CA ALA A 119 26.71 -13.57 21.01
C ALA A 119 26.28 -14.62 22.07
N GLY A 120 25.84 -15.80 21.60
CA GLY A 120 25.26 -16.86 22.44
C GLY A 120 23.75 -17.03 22.29
N GLN A 121 23.12 -16.27 21.39
CA GLN A 121 21.70 -16.40 21.06
C GLN A 121 21.51 -16.93 19.62
N GLY A 122 20.47 -17.74 19.43
CA GLY A 122 19.72 -17.82 18.19
C GLY A 122 18.44 -16.99 18.30
N GLY A 123 17.71 -16.82 17.20
CA GLY A 123 16.43 -16.13 17.20
C GLY A 123 15.30 -16.98 16.62
N LEU A 124 14.09 -16.68 17.06
CA LEU A 124 12.85 -17.09 16.41
C LEU A 124 12.04 -15.83 16.14
N ALA A 125 11.45 -15.75 14.96
CA ALA A 125 10.57 -14.67 14.53
C ALA A 125 9.36 -15.28 13.82
N GLY A 126 8.26 -14.53 13.72
CA GLY A 126 7.19 -14.91 12.82
C GLY A 126 6.23 -13.79 12.49
N LEU A 127 5.49 -14.00 11.40
CA LEU A 127 4.38 -13.20 10.95
C LEU A 127 3.10 -14.05 11.07
N VAL A 128 2.08 -13.49 11.72
CA VAL A 128 0.84 -14.18 12.08
C VAL A 128 -0.32 -13.50 11.35
N TYR A 129 -1.06 -14.30 10.59
CA TYR A 129 -2.13 -13.87 9.69
C TYR A 129 -3.41 -14.67 9.91
N ASP A 130 -4.55 -14.09 9.57
CA ASP A 130 -5.82 -14.79 9.42
C ASP A 130 -5.79 -15.68 8.15
N GLN A 131 -6.31 -16.92 8.22
CA GLN A 131 -6.24 -17.88 7.10
C GLN A 131 -7.28 -17.65 5.99
N GLU A 132 -8.33 -16.86 6.22
CA GLU A 132 -9.40 -16.64 5.22
C GLU A 132 -9.26 -15.30 4.47
N THR A 133 -8.68 -14.29 5.12
CA THR A 133 -8.51 -12.91 4.63
C THR A 133 -7.06 -12.54 4.32
N GLU A 134 -6.09 -13.32 4.79
CA GLU A 134 -4.65 -13.03 4.74
C GLU A 134 -4.23 -11.69 5.40
N ASN A 135 -5.11 -11.08 6.22
CA ASN A 135 -4.79 -9.89 7.01
C ASN A 135 -3.86 -10.24 8.20
N PRO A 136 -2.89 -9.38 8.55
CA PRO A 136 -2.03 -9.58 9.71
C PRO A 136 -2.81 -9.40 11.03
N ILE A 137 -2.52 -10.21 12.03
CA ILE A 137 -3.22 -10.20 13.33
C ILE A 137 -2.53 -9.22 14.29
N ASP A 138 -3.28 -8.30 14.89
CA ASP A 138 -2.79 -7.27 15.81
C ASP A 138 -2.46 -7.80 17.21
N LEU A 139 -3.28 -8.70 17.77
CA LEU A 139 -3.00 -9.37 19.04
C LEU A 139 -2.90 -10.90 18.93
N PHE A 140 -1.77 -11.43 19.39
CA PHE A 140 -1.58 -12.86 19.65
C PHE A 140 -0.50 -13.09 20.70
N THR A 141 -0.49 -14.30 21.28
CA THR A 141 0.48 -14.76 22.28
C THR A 141 1.22 -15.98 21.77
N ILE A 142 2.53 -16.05 22.04
CA ILE A 142 3.37 -17.21 21.74
C ILE A 142 3.83 -17.85 23.06
N TYR A 143 3.71 -19.17 23.17
CA TYR A 143 4.27 -19.91 24.31
C TYR A 143 4.99 -21.20 23.90
N PHE A 144 6.11 -21.49 24.56
CA PHE A 144 6.91 -22.70 24.37
C PHE A 144 7.87 -22.97 25.54
N ILE A 145 8.55 -24.12 25.53
CA ILE A 145 9.63 -24.42 26.46
C ILE A 145 10.98 -24.29 25.74
N GLY A 146 11.84 -23.41 26.24
CA GLY A 146 13.16 -23.14 25.69
C GLY A 146 14.18 -24.28 25.92
N PRO A 147 15.33 -24.25 25.23
CA PRO A 147 16.28 -25.38 25.21
C PRO A 147 16.99 -25.64 26.55
N ASP A 148 16.97 -24.68 27.47
CA ASP A 148 17.47 -24.77 28.84
C ASP A 148 16.39 -25.22 29.85
N GLY A 149 15.15 -25.41 29.40
CA GLY A 149 13.99 -25.76 30.23
C GLY A 149 13.25 -24.57 30.83
N THR A 150 13.56 -23.34 30.42
CA THR A 150 12.74 -22.17 30.76
C THR A 150 11.42 -22.19 29.98
N MET A 151 10.35 -21.62 30.57
CA MET A 151 9.13 -21.33 29.82
C MET A 151 9.28 -19.95 29.19
N VAL A 152 8.98 -19.84 27.90
CA VAL A 152 8.89 -18.57 27.17
C VAL A 152 7.42 -18.33 26.87
N ASP A 153 6.98 -17.12 27.17
CA ASP A 153 5.59 -16.70 27.20
C ASP A 153 5.59 -15.19 26.89
N HIS A 154 5.10 -14.81 25.71
CA HIS A 154 5.17 -13.45 25.19
C HIS A 154 3.93 -13.11 24.37
N GLU A 155 3.29 -12.00 24.73
CA GLU A 155 2.17 -11.39 24.02
C GLU A 155 2.66 -10.26 23.10
N PHE A 156 1.98 -10.10 21.96
CA PHE A 156 2.31 -9.10 20.94
C PHE A 156 1.04 -8.34 20.56
N ALA A 157 0.86 -7.13 21.11
CA ALA A 157 -0.23 -6.20 20.79
C ALA A 157 0.25 -5.02 19.90
N TYR A 158 -0.18 -4.98 18.63
CA TYR A 158 0.09 -3.86 17.74
C TYR A 158 -0.85 -2.68 18.05
N PRO A 159 -0.42 -1.39 18.06
CA PRO A 159 0.92 -0.89 17.72
C PRO A 159 1.96 -1.13 18.82
N TYR A 160 3.04 -1.83 18.47
CA TYR A 160 4.07 -2.21 19.43
C TYR A 160 4.85 -0.99 19.97
N PRO A 161 5.17 -0.95 21.28
CA PRO A 161 6.04 0.08 21.84
C PRO A 161 7.39 0.13 21.12
N ALA A 162 7.97 1.32 20.91
CA ALA A 162 9.27 1.51 20.25
C ALA A 162 10.50 0.90 20.98
N THR A 163 10.26 0.12 22.04
CA THR A 163 11.25 -0.71 22.75
C THR A 163 11.15 -2.20 22.39
N TYR A 164 10.11 -2.63 21.68
CA TYR A 164 10.00 -3.97 21.10
C TYR A 164 10.83 -4.05 19.82
N ASP A 165 11.35 -5.24 19.51
CA ASP A 165 12.05 -5.47 18.23
C ASP A 165 11.07 -5.61 17.05
N ALA A 166 9.84 -6.04 17.32
CA ALA A 166 8.75 -6.09 16.35
C ALA A 166 8.14 -4.69 16.20
N GLN A 167 7.83 -4.25 14.97
CA GLN A 167 7.25 -2.93 14.70
C GLN A 167 6.15 -2.96 13.59
N LYS A 168 5.66 -4.13 13.18
CA LYS A 168 4.58 -4.32 12.19
C LYS A 168 3.46 -5.20 12.72
N MET A 169 2.19 -4.89 12.40
CA MET A 169 1.06 -5.78 12.71
C MET A 169 1.34 -7.22 12.25
N GLY A 170 0.97 -8.22 13.06
CA GLY A 170 1.30 -9.63 12.83
C GLY A 170 2.70 -10.10 13.30
N GLU A 171 3.61 -9.22 13.72
CA GLU A 171 5.03 -9.56 13.91
C GLU A 171 5.42 -9.93 15.35
N PHE A 172 6.16 -11.04 15.51
CA PHE A 172 6.87 -11.36 16.76
C PHE A 172 8.36 -11.67 16.60
N PHE A 173 9.09 -11.46 17.70
CA PHE A 173 10.48 -11.89 17.89
C PHE A 173 10.71 -12.48 19.28
N THR A 174 11.57 -13.49 19.38
CA THR A 174 12.12 -13.97 20.65
C THR A 174 13.56 -14.47 20.49
N ARG A 175 14.31 -14.47 21.59
CA ARG A 175 15.74 -14.78 21.66
C ARG A 175 15.97 -16.09 22.40
N ILE A 176 16.57 -17.07 21.72
CA ILE A 176 16.77 -18.43 22.23
C ILE A 176 18.24 -18.60 22.65
N PRO A 177 18.56 -19.10 23.86
CA PRO A 177 19.96 -19.34 24.26
C PRO A 177 20.56 -20.52 23.48
N VAL A 178 21.34 -20.22 22.44
CA VAL A 178 22.01 -21.20 21.55
C VAL A 178 23.36 -20.64 21.11
N GLU A 179 24.46 -21.32 21.41
CA GLU A 179 25.80 -20.88 20.99
C GLU A 179 26.02 -21.04 19.47
N GLN A 180 26.91 -20.23 18.90
CA GLN A 180 27.13 -20.18 17.45
C GLN A 180 27.54 -21.54 16.87
N GLY A 181 26.78 -22.02 15.88
CA GLY A 181 26.98 -23.34 15.26
C GLY A 181 26.35 -24.52 16.00
N GLN A 182 25.76 -24.30 17.19
CA GLN A 182 24.84 -25.25 17.80
C GLN A 182 23.42 -25.11 17.22
N LYS A 183 22.56 -26.08 17.49
CA LYS A 183 21.13 -26.06 17.15
C LYS A 183 20.31 -26.46 18.37
N ALA A 184 19.08 -25.95 18.46
CA ALA A 184 18.06 -26.43 19.36
C ALA A 184 16.77 -26.72 18.58
N GLU A 185 16.01 -27.72 19.04
CA GLU A 185 14.66 -27.99 18.55
C GLU A 185 13.67 -27.40 19.56
N ILE A 186 12.86 -26.44 19.09
CA ILE A 186 11.72 -25.91 19.85
C ILE A 186 10.54 -26.82 19.55
N THR A 187 10.02 -27.48 20.59
CA THR A 187 8.82 -28.32 20.54
C THR A 187 7.72 -27.70 21.37
N ASN A 188 6.46 -27.93 20.96
CA ASN A 188 5.28 -27.36 21.59
C ASN A 188 5.32 -25.82 21.61
N LEU A 189 5.74 -25.22 20.49
CA LEU A 189 5.46 -23.81 20.22
C LEU A 189 4.00 -23.70 19.79
N VAL A 190 3.24 -22.87 20.49
CA VAL A 190 1.85 -22.60 20.16
C VAL A 190 1.68 -21.11 19.96
N ILE A 191 0.87 -20.76 18.96
CA ILE A 191 0.31 -19.42 18.77
C ILE A 191 -1.15 -19.47 19.21
N ASP A 192 -1.53 -18.54 20.08
CA ASP A 192 -2.88 -18.36 20.62
C ASP A 192 -3.35 -16.93 20.29
N ALA A 193 -4.55 -16.78 19.76
CA ALA A 193 -5.11 -15.51 19.34
C ALA A 193 -6.64 -15.50 19.50
N PRO A 194 -7.24 -14.40 19.99
CA PRO A 194 -8.68 -14.31 20.21
C PRO A 194 -9.46 -14.51 18.91
N GLY A 195 -10.41 -15.44 18.93
CA GLY A 195 -11.23 -15.78 17.75
C GLY A 195 -10.62 -16.82 16.81
N TYR A 196 -9.45 -17.39 17.13
CA TYR A 196 -8.75 -18.40 16.32
C TYR A 196 -8.53 -19.71 17.06
N ASN A 197 -8.41 -20.81 16.31
CA ASN A 197 -8.02 -22.10 16.90
C ASN A 197 -6.53 -22.07 17.29
N PHE A 198 -6.19 -22.60 18.48
CA PHE A 198 -4.80 -22.79 18.92
C PHE A 198 -3.94 -23.49 17.85
N TYR A 199 -2.87 -22.82 17.41
CA TYR A 199 -1.98 -23.35 16.37
C TYR A 199 -0.68 -23.90 16.97
N GLU A 200 -0.59 -25.23 17.13
CA GLU A 200 0.66 -25.91 17.47
C GLU A 200 1.62 -25.91 16.27
N VAL A 201 2.65 -25.05 16.33
CA VAL A 201 3.67 -24.96 15.29
C VAL A 201 4.54 -26.23 15.27
N PRO A 202 4.72 -26.89 14.09
CA PRO A 202 5.60 -28.04 13.96
C PRO A 202 7.05 -27.75 14.37
N THR A 203 7.71 -28.73 15.01
CA THR A 203 9.05 -28.59 15.63
C THR A 203 10.06 -27.73 14.84
N VAL A 204 10.43 -26.58 15.41
CA VAL A 204 11.27 -25.57 14.74
C VAL A 204 12.75 -25.76 15.15
N THR A 205 13.67 -25.76 14.19
CA THR A 205 15.12 -25.89 14.48
C THR A 205 15.83 -24.54 14.47
N VAL A 206 15.93 -23.90 15.64
CA VAL A 206 16.68 -22.65 15.83
C VAL A 206 18.19 -22.91 15.92
N ARG A 207 19.03 -21.97 15.49
CA ARG A 207 20.51 -22.09 15.54
C ARG A 207 21.17 -20.85 16.10
N GLY A 208 22.29 -21.04 16.79
CA GLY A 208 23.04 -19.93 17.38
C GLY A 208 23.66 -19.03 16.32
N GLY A 209 23.38 -17.73 16.39
CA GLY A 209 23.78 -16.73 15.40
C GLY A 209 22.90 -16.63 14.15
N GLU A 210 21.81 -17.41 14.07
CA GLU A 210 20.80 -17.35 13.00
C GLU A 210 19.43 -17.00 13.61
N VAL A 211 18.51 -16.41 12.83
CA VAL A 211 17.10 -16.25 13.21
C VAL A 211 16.26 -17.12 12.28
N THR A 212 15.35 -17.90 12.85
CA THR A 212 14.36 -18.67 12.09
C THR A 212 13.07 -17.86 12.00
N SER A 213 12.64 -17.49 10.81
CA SER A 213 11.34 -16.86 10.56
C SER A 213 10.28 -17.94 10.29
N LEU A 214 9.04 -17.64 10.68
CA LEU A 214 7.83 -18.43 10.43
C LEU A 214 6.79 -17.52 9.76
N ILE A 215 5.97 -18.09 8.88
CA ILE A 215 4.69 -17.50 8.51
C ILE A 215 3.63 -18.46 9.03
N ILE A 216 2.71 -17.95 9.84
CA ILE A 216 1.63 -18.70 10.47
C ILE A 216 0.31 -18.10 9.99
N TYR A 217 -0.53 -18.95 9.42
CA TYR A 217 -1.94 -18.64 9.18
C TYR A 217 -2.74 -19.33 10.28
N LEU A 218 -3.59 -18.58 10.97
CA LEU A 218 -4.48 -19.08 12.00
C LEU A 218 -5.86 -19.34 11.38
N GLU A 219 -6.37 -20.56 11.54
CA GLU A 219 -7.76 -20.87 11.22
C GLU A 219 -8.67 -20.18 12.24
N PRO A 220 -9.62 -19.31 11.83
CA PRO A 220 -10.63 -18.77 12.74
C PRO A 220 -11.39 -19.90 13.46
N GLU A 221 -11.76 -19.71 14.73
CA GLU A 221 -12.63 -20.65 15.42
C GLU A 221 -13.91 -20.83 14.60
N ALA A 222 -14.23 -22.08 14.26
CA ALA A 222 -15.23 -22.37 13.23
C ALA A 222 -16.64 -21.96 13.68
N ILE A 223 -17.03 -20.73 13.37
CA ILE A 223 -18.39 -20.19 13.55
C ILE A 223 -19.34 -21.08 12.75
N SER A 224 -20.09 -21.94 13.44
CA SER A 224 -21.08 -22.79 12.79
C SER A 224 -22.11 -21.93 12.06
N GLU A 225 -22.53 -22.32 10.84
CA GLU A 225 -23.27 -21.56 9.80
C GLU A 225 -24.58 -20.80 10.19
N SER A 226 -24.91 -20.69 11.48
CA SER A 226 -25.64 -19.52 11.99
C SER A 226 -24.79 -18.23 11.87
N GLU A 227 -25.45 -17.08 11.78
CA GLU A 227 -24.81 -15.81 12.18
C GLU A 227 -24.18 -15.96 13.57
N PRO A 228 -23.03 -15.32 13.87
CA PRO A 228 -22.44 -15.36 15.22
C PRO A 228 -23.51 -14.94 16.23
N ALA A 229 -23.84 -15.86 17.14
CA ALA A 229 -25.02 -15.69 17.99
C ALA A 229 -24.86 -14.43 18.86
N PRO A 230 -25.85 -13.52 18.90
CA PRO A 230 -25.76 -12.31 19.71
C PRO A 230 -25.51 -12.71 21.17
N ILE A 231 -24.48 -12.12 21.77
CA ILE A 231 -23.75 -12.73 22.90
C ILE A 231 -24.71 -13.12 24.03
N THR A 232 -24.92 -14.43 24.19
CA THR A 232 -25.82 -14.98 25.19
C THR A 232 -25.10 -15.10 26.53
N ASP A 233 -25.24 -14.07 27.36
CA ASP A 233 -24.74 -14.00 28.75
C ASP A 233 -23.20 -13.74 28.87
N PRO A 234 -22.69 -12.57 28.41
CA PRO A 234 -21.28 -12.19 28.61
C PRO A 234 -20.97 -12.03 30.11
N GLN A 235 -19.78 -12.46 30.56
CA GLN A 235 -19.41 -12.49 31.97
C GLN A 235 -18.25 -11.53 32.29
N PRO A 236 -18.19 -10.94 33.50
CA PRO A 236 -17.08 -10.07 33.89
C PRO A 236 -15.76 -10.85 34.07
N ILE A 237 -14.72 -10.46 33.34
CA ILE A 237 -13.37 -11.00 33.43
C ILE A 237 -12.55 -10.17 34.42
N LYS A 238 -11.94 -10.81 35.41
CA LYS A 238 -11.08 -10.16 36.41
C LYS A 238 -9.60 -10.27 36.06
N ALA A 239 -8.83 -9.26 36.46
CA ALA A 239 -7.38 -9.35 36.50
C ALA A 239 -6.95 -10.58 37.31
N ASN A 240 -5.97 -11.31 36.80
CA ASN A 240 -5.27 -12.34 37.55
C ASN A 240 -4.60 -11.67 38.78
N PRO A 241 -4.75 -12.20 40.01
CA PRO A 241 -4.32 -11.53 41.25
C PRO A 241 -2.79 -11.35 41.43
N SER A 242 -1.96 -11.65 40.42
CA SER A 242 -0.56 -11.21 40.36
C SER A 242 -0.32 -9.92 39.58
N ASP A 243 -1.31 -9.46 38.81
CA ASP A 243 -1.10 -8.52 37.71
C ASP A 243 -1.84 -7.20 38.00
N ASP A 244 -1.16 -6.07 37.78
CA ASP A 244 -1.68 -4.72 38.09
C ASP A 244 -2.67 -4.20 37.03
N MET A 245 -2.91 -4.95 35.95
CA MET A 245 -3.76 -4.59 34.81
C MET A 245 -4.70 -5.75 34.47
N ILE A 246 -5.85 -5.43 33.86
CA ILE A 246 -6.66 -6.40 33.14
C ILE A 246 -6.11 -6.47 31.71
N ASN A 247 -5.94 -7.68 31.23
CA ASN A 247 -5.58 -7.98 29.86
C ASN A 247 -6.63 -8.94 29.31
N ILE A 248 -7.38 -8.51 28.30
CA ILE A 248 -8.38 -9.33 27.60
C ILE A 248 -7.85 -9.59 26.20
N PRO A 249 -7.73 -10.85 25.75
CA PRO A 249 -7.39 -11.17 24.38
C PRO A 249 -8.30 -10.45 23.39
N GLY A 250 -7.74 -9.45 22.72
CA GLY A 250 -8.33 -8.57 21.72
C GLY A 250 -8.01 -7.09 22.00
N HIS A 251 -7.86 -6.73 23.27
CA HIS A 251 -8.03 -5.35 23.73
C HIS A 251 -6.74 -4.63 24.15
N THR A 252 -6.79 -3.31 24.11
CA THR A 252 -5.83 -2.43 24.79
C THR A 252 -5.77 -2.77 26.28
N PRO A 253 -4.62 -3.13 26.86
CA PRO A 253 -4.53 -3.46 28.29
C PRO A 253 -4.83 -2.25 29.18
N PHE A 254 -5.69 -2.41 30.20
CA PHE A 254 -6.14 -1.31 31.06
C PHE A 254 -6.08 -1.61 32.57
N THR A 255 -5.87 -0.56 33.37
CA THR A 255 -5.74 -0.67 34.84
C THR A 255 -7.10 -0.70 35.53
N PRO A 256 -7.44 -1.72 36.33
CA PRO A 256 -8.72 -1.78 37.06
C PRO A 256 -8.84 -0.73 38.17
N GLU A 257 -9.84 0.15 38.07
CA GLU A 257 -10.19 1.14 39.10
C GLU A 257 -10.90 0.51 40.32
N GLU A 258 -10.63 1.02 41.53
CA GLU A 258 -11.33 0.65 42.77
C GLU A 258 -12.76 1.24 42.77
N GLY A 259 -13.77 0.43 43.11
CA GLY A 259 -15.17 0.85 43.08
C GLY A 259 -15.78 1.01 41.69
N ARG A 260 -15.18 0.38 40.65
CA ARG A 260 -15.70 0.36 39.28
C ARG A 260 -15.72 -1.04 38.67
N GLY A 261 -16.68 -1.28 37.78
CA GLY A 261 -16.69 -2.41 36.84
C GLY A 261 -16.78 -1.84 35.42
N GLY A 262 -16.14 -2.47 34.44
CA GLY A 262 -16.05 -1.93 33.09
C GLY A 262 -16.63 -2.86 32.03
N PHE A 263 -16.61 -2.37 30.80
CA PHE A 263 -16.97 -3.14 29.61
C PHE A 263 -16.10 -2.71 28.42
N ALA A 264 -15.87 -3.64 27.51
CA ALA A 264 -15.05 -3.44 26.32
C ALA A 264 -15.69 -4.16 25.12
N GLY A 265 -15.31 -3.79 23.90
CA GLY A 265 -15.71 -4.48 22.68
C GLY A 265 -15.16 -3.79 21.43
N PHE A 266 -15.53 -4.33 20.27
CA PHE A 266 -15.11 -3.85 18.96
C PHE A 266 -16.32 -3.60 18.05
N VAL A 267 -16.20 -2.68 17.11
CA VAL A 267 -17.24 -2.35 16.11
C VAL A 267 -16.67 -2.51 14.72
N TYR A 268 -17.26 -3.43 13.93
CA TYR A 268 -16.74 -3.88 12.64
C TYR A 268 -17.82 -3.82 11.55
N ASP A 269 -17.40 -3.67 10.29
CA ASP A 269 -18.26 -3.83 9.12
C ASP A 269 -18.68 -5.31 8.97
N ALA A 270 -20.00 -5.56 8.90
CA ALA A 270 -20.54 -6.91 8.81
C ALA A 270 -20.19 -7.66 7.50
N GLU A 271 -19.87 -6.95 6.43
CA GLU A 271 -19.53 -7.50 5.11
C GLU A 271 -18.01 -7.53 4.88
N THR A 272 -17.32 -6.40 5.06
CA THR A 272 -15.87 -6.31 4.75
C THR A 272 -14.95 -6.85 5.85
N LYS A 273 -15.48 -7.09 7.05
CA LYS A 273 -14.75 -7.59 8.24
C LYS A 273 -13.59 -6.71 8.70
N GLN A 274 -13.59 -5.44 8.31
CA GLN A 274 -12.66 -4.44 8.84
C GLN A 274 -13.26 -3.71 10.05
N PRO A 275 -12.44 -3.21 10.99
CA PRO A 275 -12.91 -2.32 12.06
C PRO A 275 -13.52 -1.03 11.47
N LEU A 276 -14.43 -0.39 12.20
CA LEU A 276 -14.95 0.92 11.83
C LEU A 276 -14.09 2.04 12.44
N SER A 277 -13.64 2.94 11.58
CA SER A 277 -12.85 4.13 11.95
C SER A 277 -13.67 5.24 12.64
N SER A 278 -15.00 5.18 12.57
CA SER A 278 -15.91 6.09 13.27
C SER A 278 -17.20 5.38 13.67
N PHE A 279 -17.58 5.49 14.95
CA PHE A 279 -18.86 5.04 15.49
C PHE A 279 -19.22 5.79 16.78
N ARG A 280 -20.45 5.65 17.27
CA ARG A 280 -20.95 6.33 18.47
C ARG A 280 -21.69 5.33 19.37
N ILE A 281 -21.52 5.48 20.68
CA ILE A 281 -22.33 4.80 21.71
C ILE A 281 -23.41 5.78 22.20
N GLU A 282 -24.67 5.38 22.07
CA GLU A 282 -25.85 6.18 22.40
C GLU A 282 -26.75 5.51 23.44
N ASN A 283 -27.65 6.30 24.05
CA ASN A 283 -28.65 5.85 25.03
C ASN A 283 -28.10 5.15 26.30
N LEU A 284 -26.78 5.12 26.49
CA LEU A 284 -26.10 4.53 27.65
C LEU A 284 -26.62 5.07 28.99
N VAL A 285 -26.94 4.16 29.93
CA VAL A 285 -27.31 4.51 31.30
C VAL A 285 -26.30 3.93 32.28
N TRP A 286 -25.55 4.80 32.96
CA TRP A 286 -24.58 4.40 33.98
C TRP A 286 -25.30 3.85 35.23
N LEU A 287 -24.67 2.88 35.92
CA LEU A 287 -25.18 2.25 37.16
C LEU A 287 -25.68 3.25 38.22
N THR A 288 -25.09 4.44 38.27
CA THR A 288 -25.50 5.55 39.16
C THR A 288 -26.86 6.19 38.80
N GLY A 289 -27.58 5.69 37.80
CA GLY A 289 -28.86 6.21 37.32
C GLY A 289 -28.74 7.51 36.51
N SER A 290 -27.52 7.84 36.06
CA SER A 290 -27.22 9.00 35.22
C SER A 290 -27.14 8.58 33.76
N LEU A 291 -27.87 9.27 32.89
CA LEU A 291 -27.70 9.15 31.45
C LEU A 291 -26.26 9.51 31.06
N GLY A 292 -25.65 8.70 30.20
CA GLY A 292 -24.49 9.09 29.42
C GLY A 292 -24.86 10.15 28.38
N GLY A 293 -23.85 10.79 27.79
CA GLY A 293 -24.02 11.45 26.50
C GLY A 293 -23.94 10.43 25.36
N THR A 294 -24.03 10.92 24.13
CA THR A 294 -23.39 10.25 22.99
C THR A 294 -21.88 10.24 23.23
N TYR A 295 -21.23 9.09 23.08
CA TYR A 295 -19.77 8.94 23.14
C TYR A 295 -19.27 8.58 21.75
N GLU A 296 -18.44 9.44 21.16
CA GLU A 296 -17.99 9.34 19.78
C GLU A 296 -16.57 8.76 19.73
N PHE A 297 -16.35 7.79 18.85
CA PHE A 297 -15.12 7.02 18.73
C PHE A 297 -14.58 7.19 17.30
N ASP A 298 -13.88 8.31 17.06
CA ASP A 298 -13.25 8.64 15.78
C ASP A 298 -11.75 8.34 15.82
N TRP A 299 -11.29 7.48 14.92
CA TRP A 299 -9.89 7.07 14.79
C TRP A 299 -9.06 8.11 14.03
N PRO A 300 -7.84 8.47 14.48
CA PRO A 300 -7.13 7.98 15.67
C PRO A 300 -7.63 8.60 16.98
N TYR A 301 -7.91 7.75 17.98
CA TYR A 301 -8.53 8.18 19.23
C TYR A 301 -7.68 9.17 20.06
N PRO A 302 -8.32 10.12 20.78
CA PRO A 302 -7.64 11.01 21.72
C PRO A 302 -6.82 10.29 22.80
N ASP A 303 -5.77 10.94 23.31
CA ASP A 303 -4.88 10.40 24.36
C ASP A 303 -5.64 9.91 25.61
N ASP A 304 -6.73 10.59 26.00
CA ASP A 304 -7.51 10.30 27.20
C ASP A 304 -8.57 9.20 27.05
N PHE A 305 -8.78 8.67 25.84
CA PHE A 305 -9.57 7.45 25.63
C PHE A 305 -8.84 6.22 26.17
N LEU A 306 -9.60 5.24 26.68
CA LEU A 306 -9.05 3.95 27.14
C LEU A 306 -8.74 3.00 25.99
N ALA A 307 -9.52 3.09 24.90
CA ALA A 307 -9.27 2.37 23.67
C ALA A 307 -8.08 2.98 22.90
N LYS A 308 -7.31 2.12 22.22
CA LYS A 308 -6.14 2.48 21.39
C LYS A 308 -6.02 1.67 20.10
N LEU A 309 -7.02 0.85 19.76
CA LEU A 309 -7.12 0.07 18.53
C LEU A 309 -8.32 0.54 17.69
N GLU A 310 -8.22 0.48 16.36
CA GLU A 310 -9.31 0.91 15.48
C GLU A 310 -10.57 0.05 15.69
N GLY A 311 -11.75 0.68 15.74
CA GLY A 311 -13.01 -0.01 16.07
C GLY A 311 -13.21 -0.35 17.56
N GLU A 312 -12.20 -0.19 18.44
CA GLU A 312 -12.30 -0.55 19.86
C GLU A 312 -13.07 0.47 20.70
N PHE A 313 -13.86 0.02 21.67
CA PHE A 313 -14.35 0.84 22.79
C PHE A 313 -14.06 0.17 24.14
N ILE A 314 -13.68 0.97 25.15
CA ILE A 314 -13.47 0.54 26.55
C ILE A 314 -14.05 1.61 27.49
N ALA A 315 -14.81 1.19 28.51
CA ALA A 315 -15.49 2.10 29.45
C ALA A 315 -15.52 1.59 30.90
N TRP A 316 -15.51 2.53 31.86
CA TRP A 316 -15.48 2.27 33.31
C TRP A 316 -16.73 2.78 34.05
N ALA A 317 -17.71 1.91 34.29
CA ALA A 317 -18.89 2.23 35.08
C ALA A 317 -18.57 2.25 36.59
N LYS A 318 -19.08 3.25 37.32
CA LYS A 318 -18.90 3.34 38.77
C LYS A 318 -19.94 2.49 39.49
N MET A 319 -19.50 1.58 40.37
CA MET A 319 -20.39 0.74 41.20
C MET A 319 -21.21 1.60 42.19
N THR A 320 -22.36 1.08 42.60
CA THR A 320 -23.27 1.79 43.53
C THR A 320 -23.00 1.39 44.99
N ASP A 321 -23.36 2.27 45.94
CA ASP A 321 -23.20 1.99 47.38
C ASP A 321 -24.08 0.80 47.84
N ASP A 322 -25.18 0.53 47.14
CA ASP A 322 -26.08 -0.61 47.40
C ASP A 322 -25.58 -1.92 46.76
N ASN A 323 -24.98 -1.86 45.56
CA ASN A 323 -24.39 -2.98 44.83
C ASN A 323 -22.87 -2.79 44.57
N PRO A 324 -22.01 -2.73 45.61
CA PRO A 324 -20.61 -2.35 45.45
C PRO A 324 -19.71 -3.43 44.81
N ILE A 325 -20.22 -4.64 44.58
CA ILE A 325 -19.43 -5.77 44.06
C ILE A 325 -19.92 -6.19 42.66
N THR A 326 -21.21 -6.47 42.47
CA THR A 326 -21.80 -6.90 41.18
C THR A 326 -23.07 -6.14 40.90
N ASP A 327 -23.24 -5.65 39.67
CA ASP A 327 -24.46 -4.96 39.21
C ASP A 327 -24.75 -5.32 37.75
N THR A 328 -25.76 -4.69 37.14
CA THR A 328 -26.13 -4.90 35.72
C THR A 328 -26.17 -3.56 34.99
N MET A 329 -25.37 -3.43 33.93
CA MET A 329 -25.48 -2.32 32.99
C MET A 329 -26.74 -2.50 32.15
N GLN A 330 -27.46 -1.40 31.91
CA GLN A 330 -28.57 -1.38 30.97
C GLN A 330 -28.02 -1.37 29.54
N GLY A 331 -28.75 -2.03 28.63
CA GLY A 331 -28.46 -2.03 27.22
C GLY A 331 -28.36 -0.62 26.61
N PHE A 332 -27.56 -0.50 25.57
CA PHE A 332 -27.24 0.75 24.88
C PHE A 332 -27.16 0.53 23.37
N ASP A 333 -27.17 1.60 22.59
CA ASP A 333 -27.14 1.52 21.13
C ASP A 333 -25.75 1.85 20.60
N ILE A 334 -25.29 1.12 19.58
CA ILE A 334 -24.12 1.47 18.76
C ILE A 334 -24.61 1.92 17.39
N THR A 335 -24.13 3.08 16.95
CA THR A 335 -24.46 3.71 15.67
C THR A 335 -23.18 4.04 14.90
N ALA A 336 -23.24 3.97 13.58
CA ALA A 336 -22.20 4.51 12.69
C ALA A 336 -22.87 5.02 11.42
N ASP A 337 -22.31 6.05 10.79
CA ASP A 337 -22.95 6.71 9.66
C ASP A 337 -22.94 5.79 8.43
N GLY A 338 -24.14 5.50 7.89
CA GLY A 338 -24.35 4.49 6.84
C GLY A 338 -24.69 3.07 7.35
N TYR A 339 -24.76 2.83 8.66
CA TYR A 339 -25.00 1.50 9.25
C TYR A 339 -26.31 1.38 10.04
N GLU A 340 -26.86 0.16 10.09
CA GLU A 340 -28.00 -0.20 10.94
C GLU A 340 -27.58 -0.14 12.42
N THR A 341 -28.37 0.56 13.25
CA THR A 341 -28.16 0.65 14.70
C THR A 341 -28.18 -0.73 15.35
N TYR A 342 -27.12 -1.08 16.09
CA TYR A 342 -27.06 -2.32 16.86
C TYR A 342 -27.36 -2.07 18.34
N HIS A 343 -28.38 -2.74 18.87
CA HIS A 343 -28.74 -2.65 20.29
C HIS A 343 -28.00 -3.70 21.11
N VAL A 344 -27.10 -3.26 21.99
CA VAL A 344 -26.43 -4.08 23.00
C VAL A 344 -27.42 -4.35 24.14
N PRO A 345 -27.70 -5.62 24.51
CA PRO A 345 -28.63 -5.95 25.59
C PRO A 345 -28.04 -5.67 26.98
N ASP A 346 -28.86 -5.69 28.04
CA ASP A 346 -28.40 -5.64 29.43
C ASP A 346 -27.32 -6.71 29.73
N PHE A 347 -26.23 -6.33 30.41
CA PHE A 347 -25.11 -7.24 30.75
C PHE A 347 -24.60 -7.06 32.19
N PRO A 348 -24.10 -8.12 32.84
CA PRO A 348 -23.53 -8.04 34.19
C PRO A 348 -22.19 -7.28 34.19
N VAL A 349 -21.88 -6.59 35.29
CA VAL A 349 -20.57 -6.00 35.56
C VAL A 349 -20.14 -6.27 37.00
N GLU A 350 -18.84 -6.49 37.23
CA GLU A 350 -18.29 -6.75 38.56
C GLU A 350 -17.13 -5.79 38.89
N GLU A 351 -16.98 -5.44 40.16
CA GLU A 351 -15.93 -4.55 40.66
C GLU A 351 -14.54 -5.12 40.33
N ARG A 352 -13.68 -4.29 39.74
CA ARG A 352 -12.34 -4.62 39.25
C ARG A 352 -12.34 -5.75 38.21
N ALA A 353 -13.43 -5.88 37.47
CA ALA A 353 -13.59 -6.74 36.30
C ALA A 353 -14.01 -5.92 35.08
N VAL A 354 -13.83 -6.49 33.89
CA VAL A 354 -14.40 -5.95 32.63
C VAL A 354 -15.18 -7.03 31.91
N THR A 355 -16.40 -6.70 31.50
CA THR A 355 -17.26 -7.56 30.70
C THR A 355 -16.95 -7.32 29.22
N ASP A 356 -16.44 -8.35 28.57
CA ASP A 356 -16.19 -8.36 27.13
C ASP A 356 -17.52 -8.50 26.35
N LEU A 357 -17.74 -7.58 25.41
CA LEU A 357 -18.90 -7.51 24.51
C LEU A 357 -18.53 -7.89 23.06
N GLY A 358 -17.31 -8.38 22.83
CA GLY A 358 -16.84 -8.98 21.60
C GLY A 358 -16.86 -8.06 20.38
N VAL A 359 -16.89 -8.68 19.19
CA VAL A 359 -16.99 -7.96 17.91
C VAL A 359 -18.46 -7.76 17.53
N ILE A 360 -18.89 -6.51 17.54
CA ILE A 360 -20.23 -6.06 17.14
C ILE A 360 -20.18 -5.68 15.66
N TYR A 361 -20.73 -6.56 14.82
CA TYR A 361 -20.81 -6.36 13.38
C TYR A 361 -22.00 -5.48 13.00
N LEU A 362 -21.74 -4.24 12.62
CA LEU A 362 -22.78 -3.36 12.06
C LEU A 362 -23.02 -3.71 10.60
N LYS A 363 -24.29 -3.96 10.26
CA LYS A 363 -24.71 -4.14 8.86
C LYS A 363 -24.85 -2.77 8.22
N ARG A 364 -24.27 -2.56 7.04
CA ARG A 364 -24.54 -1.36 6.23
C ARG A 364 -26.06 -1.27 6.01
N ILE A 365 -26.64 -0.08 6.13
CA ILE A 365 -28.04 0.13 5.72
C ILE A 365 -28.07 -0.22 4.24
N ALA A 366 -28.87 -1.25 3.88
CA ALA A 366 -28.88 -1.76 2.52
C ALA A 366 -29.22 -0.62 1.55
N GLU A 367 -28.22 -0.22 0.75
CA GLU A 367 -28.36 0.88 -0.20
C GLU A 367 -29.53 0.60 -1.15
N GLU A 368 -30.52 1.50 -1.18
CA GLU A 368 -31.16 1.75 -2.45
C GLU A 368 -30.04 2.28 -3.37
N GLU A 369 -29.71 1.54 -4.44
CA GLU A 369 -28.65 1.89 -5.42
C GLU A 369 -28.49 3.41 -5.53
N PRO A 370 -27.31 4.02 -5.29
CA PRO A 370 -27.17 5.47 -5.18
C PRO A 370 -27.82 6.23 -6.34
N LYS A 371 -29.05 6.70 -6.10
CA LYS A 371 -29.85 7.44 -7.07
C LYS A 371 -29.24 8.83 -7.16
N PRO A 372 -28.86 9.31 -8.36
CA PRO A 372 -28.39 10.68 -8.53
C PRO A 372 -29.35 11.64 -7.84
N ILE A 373 -28.84 12.54 -6.99
CA ILE A 373 -29.67 13.42 -6.18
C ILE A 373 -30.37 14.39 -7.13
N THR A 374 -31.65 14.13 -7.43
CA THR A 374 -32.40 14.84 -8.48
C THR A 374 -32.80 16.29 -8.14
N ASP A 375 -32.39 16.77 -6.96
CA ASP A 375 -32.67 18.09 -6.38
C ASP A 375 -31.64 18.34 -5.25
N PRO A 376 -30.34 18.48 -5.58
CA PRO A 376 -29.25 18.59 -4.60
C PRO A 376 -29.34 19.91 -3.85
N LYS A 377 -28.91 19.92 -2.58
CA LYS A 377 -29.12 21.06 -1.67
C LYS A 377 -27.89 21.38 -0.84
N PRO A 378 -27.67 22.67 -0.51
CA PRO A 378 -26.60 23.06 0.38
C PRO A 378 -26.86 22.56 1.81
N VAL A 379 -25.88 21.87 2.38
CA VAL A 379 -25.83 21.41 3.77
C VAL A 379 -24.93 22.34 4.56
N LYS A 380 -25.35 22.72 5.77
CA LYS A 380 -24.58 23.60 6.67
C LYS A 380 -23.94 22.81 7.82
N PRO A 381 -22.90 23.36 8.48
CA PRO A 381 -22.35 22.76 9.69
C PRO A 381 -23.44 22.55 10.75
N ASP A 382 -23.33 21.47 11.53
CA ASP A 382 -24.28 21.20 12.59
C ASP A 382 -24.19 22.25 13.73
N PRO A 383 -25.24 22.45 14.56
CA PRO A 383 -25.31 23.57 15.52
C PRO A 383 -24.26 23.55 16.65
N GLY A 384 -23.05 23.99 16.36
CA GLY A 384 -21.89 24.00 17.27
C GLY A 384 -20.60 23.47 16.63
N ASP A 385 -20.71 22.90 15.43
CA ASP A 385 -19.62 22.44 14.57
C ASP A 385 -19.08 23.61 13.72
N ASP A 386 -17.84 23.49 13.26
CA ASP A 386 -17.24 24.39 12.26
C ASP A 386 -16.98 23.72 10.90
N ALA A 387 -17.25 22.42 10.78
CA ALA A 387 -17.18 21.68 9.52
C ALA A 387 -18.57 21.25 8.98
N VAL A 388 -18.68 21.12 7.65
CA VAL A 388 -19.72 20.29 7.01
C VAL A 388 -19.13 18.90 6.79
N ARG A 389 -19.70 17.92 7.47
CA ARG A 389 -19.42 16.49 7.26
C ARG A 389 -20.50 15.92 6.33
N LEU A 390 -20.18 15.72 5.06
CA LEU A 390 -21.03 14.99 4.13
C LEU A 390 -20.66 13.49 4.20
N PRO A 391 -21.61 12.55 4.11
CA PRO A 391 -21.31 11.12 4.23
C PRO A 391 -20.29 10.64 3.21
N GLY A 392 -19.18 10.06 3.70
CA GLY A 392 -18.09 9.52 2.87
C GLY A 392 -17.11 10.55 2.30
N HIS A 393 -17.35 11.85 2.49
CA HIS A 393 -16.51 12.94 1.96
C HIS A 393 -15.41 13.40 2.92
N THR A 394 -14.36 14.01 2.36
CA THR A 394 -13.38 14.79 3.11
C THR A 394 -14.06 16.01 3.78
N PRO A 395 -13.81 16.33 5.07
CA PRO A 395 -14.52 17.40 5.77
C PRO A 395 -14.28 18.81 5.20
N PHE A 396 -15.36 19.56 5.00
CA PHE A 396 -15.31 20.96 4.53
C PHE A 396 -15.37 21.95 5.69
N TYR A 397 -14.54 23.00 5.70
CA TYR A 397 -14.50 24.04 6.74
C TYR A 397 -14.92 25.43 6.21
N PRO A 398 -16.23 25.75 6.14
CA PRO A 398 -16.73 26.93 5.42
C PRO A 398 -16.53 28.29 6.12
N GLU A 399 -15.62 29.11 5.57
CA GLU A 399 -15.48 30.53 5.94
C GLU A 399 -16.68 31.39 5.48
N ALA A 400 -16.99 32.45 6.23
CA ALA A 400 -18.10 33.35 5.92
C ALA A 400 -17.81 34.22 4.68
N GLY A 401 -18.69 34.15 3.69
CA GLY A 401 -18.48 34.66 2.33
C GLY A 401 -18.20 33.57 1.30
N TYR A 402 -18.02 32.32 1.73
CA TYR A 402 -17.74 31.17 0.87
C TYR A 402 -18.82 30.08 1.00
N GLY A 403 -19.12 29.43 -0.12
CA GLY A 403 -19.89 28.19 -0.18
C GLY A 403 -19.07 27.13 -0.91
N GLY A 404 -19.63 25.94 -1.14
CA GLY A 404 -18.93 24.90 -1.89
C GLY A 404 -19.85 23.84 -2.50
N PHE A 405 -19.23 22.90 -3.20
CA PHE A 405 -19.88 21.68 -3.67
C PHE A 405 -18.92 20.49 -3.68
N ALA A 406 -19.49 19.29 -3.62
CA ALA A 406 -18.79 18.02 -3.49
C ALA A 406 -19.42 16.97 -4.42
N GLY A 407 -18.67 15.94 -4.77
CA GLY A 407 -19.22 14.72 -5.36
C GLY A 407 -18.17 13.66 -5.62
N PHE A 408 -18.63 12.50 -6.08
CA PHE A 408 -17.79 11.34 -6.41
C PHE A 408 -17.98 10.92 -7.87
N VAL A 409 -16.92 10.50 -8.54
CA VAL A 409 -16.92 10.07 -9.95
C VAL A 409 -16.54 8.59 -10.03
N TYR A 410 -17.52 7.75 -10.39
CA TYR A 410 -17.43 6.28 -10.30
C TYR A 410 -17.77 5.61 -11.65
N ASP A 411 -17.23 4.43 -11.89
CA ASP A 411 -17.58 3.58 -13.02
C ASP A 411 -18.99 2.98 -12.82
N ALA A 412 -19.90 3.25 -13.77
CA ALA A 412 -21.27 2.76 -13.72
C ALA A 412 -21.40 1.22 -13.69
N VAL A 413 -20.40 0.50 -14.23
CA VAL A 413 -20.36 -0.96 -14.39
C VAL A 413 -19.55 -1.62 -13.27
N THR A 414 -18.31 -1.21 -13.03
CA THR A 414 -17.46 -1.85 -12.01
C THR A 414 -17.69 -1.36 -10.58
N LYS A 415 -18.42 -0.23 -10.42
CA LYS A 415 -18.72 0.41 -9.12
C LYS A 415 -17.48 0.82 -8.32
N LYS A 416 -16.34 0.98 -8.97
CA LYS A 416 -15.12 1.57 -8.42
C LYS A 416 -15.05 3.09 -8.70
N PRO A 417 -14.31 3.87 -7.89
CA PRO A 417 -13.98 5.24 -8.26
C PRO A 417 -13.18 5.28 -9.56
N ILE A 418 -13.20 6.44 -10.24
CA ILE A 418 -12.42 6.71 -11.44
C ILE A 418 -11.23 7.59 -11.04
N PRO A 419 -9.98 7.14 -11.17
CA PRO A 419 -8.81 7.86 -10.66
C PRO A 419 -8.43 9.10 -11.49
N SER A 420 -8.94 9.22 -12.73
CA SER A 420 -8.59 10.31 -13.67
C SER A 420 -9.83 10.87 -14.36
N PHE A 421 -10.22 12.11 -14.03
CA PHE A 421 -11.36 12.80 -14.63
C PHE A 421 -11.20 14.33 -14.60
N ARG A 422 -12.09 15.05 -15.27
CA ARG A 422 -12.08 16.52 -15.32
C ARG A 422 -13.47 17.13 -15.46
N LEU A 423 -13.60 18.38 -15.02
CA LEU A 423 -14.80 19.21 -15.16
C LEU A 423 -14.67 20.12 -16.39
N GLU A 424 -15.28 19.71 -17.50
CA GLU A 424 -15.37 20.52 -18.71
C GLU A 424 -16.50 21.57 -18.59
N ASN A 425 -16.29 22.74 -19.18
CA ASN A 425 -17.28 23.84 -19.25
C ASN A 425 -17.70 24.46 -17.90
N LEU A 426 -16.96 24.22 -16.81
CA LEU A 426 -17.18 24.87 -15.51
C LEU A 426 -17.03 26.41 -15.59
N ILE A 427 -17.99 27.13 -15.02
CA ILE A 427 -18.02 28.60 -14.92
C ILE A 427 -18.26 28.98 -13.45
N TRP A 428 -17.41 29.86 -12.93
CA TRP A 428 -17.50 30.39 -11.57
C TRP A 428 -18.63 31.42 -11.41
N LEU A 429 -18.99 31.74 -10.15
CA LEU A 429 -20.06 32.69 -9.83
C LEU A 429 -19.81 34.14 -10.30
N ASP A 430 -18.59 34.48 -10.76
CA ASP A 430 -18.24 35.79 -11.33
C ASP A 430 -18.31 35.86 -12.87
N ASP A 431 -18.96 34.86 -13.51
CA ASP A 431 -19.03 34.63 -14.97
C ASP A 431 -17.65 34.29 -15.64
N THR A 432 -16.59 33.99 -14.88
CA THR A 432 -15.32 33.51 -15.47
C THR A 432 -15.32 31.99 -15.66
N PRO A 433 -14.78 31.47 -16.79
CA PRO A 433 -14.55 30.04 -16.94
C PRO A 433 -13.39 29.59 -16.03
N ALA A 434 -13.48 28.39 -15.49
CA ALA A 434 -12.37 27.79 -14.73
C ALA A 434 -11.17 27.47 -15.65
N ASP A 435 -9.94 27.60 -15.14
CA ASP A 435 -8.74 27.24 -15.90
C ASP A 435 -8.52 25.71 -15.88
N TYR A 436 -7.71 25.21 -16.83
CA TYR A 436 -7.48 23.76 -16.99
C TYR A 436 -6.84 23.12 -15.75
N GLU A 437 -5.98 23.86 -15.05
CA GLU A 437 -5.29 23.37 -13.85
C GLU A 437 -6.24 23.27 -12.64
N ASP A 438 -7.31 24.07 -12.60
CA ASP A 438 -8.34 24.05 -11.54
C ASP A 438 -9.37 22.91 -11.71
N THR A 439 -9.44 22.29 -12.89
CA THR A 439 -10.58 21.45 -13.32
C THR A 439 -10.25 19.97 -13.50
N TYR A 440 -9.03 19.54 -13.16
CA TYR A 440 -8.49 18.25 -13.56
C TYR A 440 -8.01 17.43 -12.34
N PHE A 441 -8.54 16.22 -12.18
CA PHE A 441 -8.33 15.33 -11.03
C PHE A 441 -7.60 14.06 -11.50
N ASP A 442 -6.39 13.85 -10.99
CA ASP A 442 -5.56 12.65 -11.22
C ASP A 442 -5.07 12.10 -9.87
N TRP A 443 -5.49 10.89 -9.52
CA TRP A 443 -5.11 10.19 -8.29
C TRP A 443 -3.71 9.54 -8.40
N PRO A 444 -2.84 9.61 -7.36
CA PRO A 444 -3.05 10.24 -6.05
C PRO A 444 -2.97 11.76 -6.11
N TYR A 445 -3.92 12.43 -5.47
CA TYR A 445 -4.06 13.88 -5.54
C TYR A 445 -2.88 14.63 -4.91
N PRO A 446 -2.47 15.78 -5.48
CA PRO A 446 -1.56 16.72 -4.84
C PRO A 446 -2.05 17.16 -3.45
N SER A 447 -1.12 17.34 -2.50
CA SER A 447 -1.41 17.71 -1.10
C SER A 447 -1.92 19.15 -0.89
N ASP A 448 -2.22 19.86 -1.97
CA ASP A 448 -2.83 21.18 -2.03
C ASP A 448 -4.21 21.18 -2.73
N MET A 449 -4.73 20.00 -3.11
CA MET A 449 -6.15 19.81 -3.39
C MET A 449 -7.01 19.82 -2.11
N LEU A 450 -8.31 20.04 -2.29
CA LEU A 450 -9.31 19.92 -1.22
C LEU A 450 -9.83 18.49 -1.04
N ALA A 451 -9.83 17.71 -2.12
CA ALA A 451 -10.21 16.30 -2.12
C ALA A 451 -9.03 15.43 -1.68
N GLU A 452 -9.30 14.44 -0.84
CA GLU A 452 -8.28 13.50 -0.32
C GLU A 452 -8.62 12.02 -0.63
N ILE A 453 -9.77 11.75 -1.27
CA ILE A 453 -10.30 10.39 -1.53
C ILE A 453 -10.33 10.10 -3.04
N GLU A 454 -9.96 8.88 -3.47
CA GLU A 454 -9.98 8.48 -4.89
C GLU A 454 -11.36 8.66 -5.52
N GLY A 455 -11.43 9.43 -6.62
CA GLY A 455 -12.68 9.74 -7.32
C GLY A 455 -13.49 10.90 -6.74
N GLU A 456 -13.05 11.52 -5.62
CA GLU A 456 -13.70 12.70 -5.04
C GLU A 456 -13.35 13.98 -5.80
N PHE A 457 -14.30 14.93 -5.90
CA PHE A 457 -14.03 16.33 -6.25
C PHE A 457 -14.70 17.28 -5.26
N MET A 458 -14.04 18.40 -4.96
CA MET A 458 -14.46 19.38 -3.95
C MET A 458 -14.02 20.79 -4.36
N TYR A 459 -14.87 21.79 -4.15
CA TYR A 459 -14.55 23.19 -4.45
C TYR A 459 -15.05 24.19 -3.41
N TRP A 460 -14.25 25.22 -3.19
CA TRP A 460 -14.67 26.49 -2.59
C TRP A 460 -15.15 27.47 -3.67
N LEU A 461 -16.22 28.20 -3.36
CA LEU A 461 -16.81 29.25 -4.18
C LEU A 461 -16.85 30.55 -3.37
N ASP A 462 -16.25 31.63 -3.89
CA ASP A 462 -16.52 32.98 -3.39
C ASP A 462 -17.97 33.34 -3.76
N MET A 463 -18.82 33.54 -2.74
CA MET A 463 -20.24 33.86 -2.94
C MET A 463 -20.46 35.32 -3.37
N LEU A 464 -19.41 36.12 -3.55
CA LEU A 464 -19.43 37.52 -3.98
C LEU A 464 -20.29 38.44 -3.08
N GLY A 465 -20.53 38.02 -1.84
CA GLY A 465 -21.42 38.67 -0.88
C GLY A 465 -22.91 38.36 -1.06
N ALA A 466 -23.28 37.41 -1.92
CA ALA A 466 -24.58 36.77 -1.90
C ALA A 466 -24.74 35.88 -0.66
N GLN A 467 -25.99 35.50 -0.35
CA GLN A 467 -26.27 34.45 0.63
C GLN A 467 -26.61 33.13 -0.05
N THR A 468 -27.19 33.17 -1.24
CA THR A 468 -27.57 32.00 -2.04
C THR A 468 -27.41 32.36 -3.51
N ASP A 469 -26.85 31.47 -4.32
CA ASP A 469 -26.79 31.61 -5.77
C ASP A 469 -27.02 30.26 -6.47
N THR A 470 -26.73 30.16 -7.77
CA THR A 470 -26.88 28.93 -8.54
C THR A 470 -25.65 28.71 -9.43
N MET A 471 -24.95 27.60 -9.23
CA MET A 471 -23.90 27.16 -10.14
C MET A 471 -24.52 26.74 -11.47
N GLN A 472 -23.90 27.17 -12.57
CA GLN A 472 -24.28 26.75 -13.91
C GLN A 472 -23.85 25.30 -14.14
N GLY A 473 -24.69 24.52 -14.81
CA GLY A 473 -24.39 23.12 -15.11
C GLY A 473 -23.12 22.94 -15.96
N PHE A 474 -22.31 21.96 -15.60
CA PHE A 474 -21.02 21.62 -16.22
C PHE A 474 -20.97 20.15 -16.65
N ASP A 475 -19.92 19.77 -17.36
CA ASP A 475 -19.76 18.41 -17.89
C ASP A 475 -18.63 17.67 -17.16
N ILE A 476 -18.83 16.42 -16.75
CA ILE A 476 -17.76 15.55 -16.24
C ILE A 476 -17.29 14.64 -17.36
N ALA A 477 -15.99 14.66 -17.64
CA ALA A 477 -15.35 13.83 -18.64
C ALA A 477 -14.23 12.99 -18.02
N ALA A 478 -14.25 11.68 -18.28
CA ALA A 478 -13.13 10.78 -18.02
C ALA A 478 -12.78 10.02 -19.30
N ASP A 479 -11.50 9.69 -19.47
CA ASP A 479 -11.04 9.02 -20.68
C ASP A 479 -11.47 7.54 -20.65
N GLY A 480 -12.05 7.09 -21.77
CA GLY A 480 -12.83 5.85 -21.82
C GLY A 480 -14.33 5.96 -21.48
N TYR A 481 -14.82 7.06 -20.90
CA TYR A 481 -16.21 7.18 -20.40
C TYR A 481 -17.11 8.14 -21.19
N GLU A 482 -18.42 7.94 -21.20
CA GLU A 482 -19.37 8.93 -21.71
C GLU A 482 -19.36 10.20 -20.85
N ILE A 483 -19.53 11.36 -21.48
CA ILE A 483 -19.57 12.65 -20.77
C ILE A 483 -20.90 12.75 -20.01
N TYR A 484 -20.84 13.01 -18.71
CA TYR A 484 -22.00 13.19 -17.86
C TYR A 484 -22.27 14.68 -17.62
N HIS A 485 -23.47 15.15 -17.93
CA HIS A 485 -23.84 16.54 -17.70
C HIS A 485 -24.46 16.74 -16.30
N VAL A 486 -23.80 17.54 -15.46
CA VAL A 486 -24.32 18.01 -14.18
C VAL A 486 -25.24 19.21 -14.44
N PRO A 487 -26.52 19.17 -14.05
CA PRO A 487 -27.44 20.29 -14.24
C PRO A 487 -27.18 21.43 -13.24
N ASP A 488 -27.72 22.62 -13.51
CA ASP A 488 -27.69 23.77 -12.59
C ASP A 488 -28.11 23.37 -11.16
N PHE A 489 -27.34 23.79 -10.15
CA PHE A 489 -27.62 23.48 -8.74
C PHE A 489 -27.48 24.70 -7.80
N PRO A 490 -28.30 24.80 -6.73
CA PRO A 490 -28.21 25.89 -5.76
C PRO A 490 -26.93 25.79 -4.92
N VAL A 491 -26.37 26.93 -4.54
CA VAL A 491 -25.26 27.04 -3.56
C VAL A 491 -25.59 28.12 -2.52
N GLU A 492 -25.09 27.98 -1.28
CA GLU A 492 -25.41 28.87 -0.16
C GLU A 492 -24.14 29.24 0.65
N ASP A 493 -24.08 30.48 1.15
CA ASP A 493 -23.02 30.99 2.02
C ASP A 493 -22.93 30.16 3.31
N GLN A 494 -21.72 29.70 3.61
CA GLN A 494 -21.39 28.72 4.64
C GLN A 494 -22.12 27.37 4.52
N ALA A 495 -22.29 26.88 3.28
CA ALA A 495 -22.86 25.57 3.00
C ALA A 495 -22.13 24.85 1.86
N VAL A 496 -22.23 23.52 1.84
CA VAL A 496 -21.68 22.66 0.77
C VAL A 496 -22.81 21.88 0.12
N THR A 497 -22.84 21.87 -1.21
CA THR A 497 -23.86 21.15 -1.98
C THR A 497 -23.33 19.79 -2.41
N ASP A 498 -23.92 18.74 -1.85
CA ASP A 498 -23.65 17.36 -2.23
C ASP A 498 -24.30 17.02 -3.57
N LEU A 499 -23.49 16.61 -4.56
CA LEU A 499 -23.94 16.10 -5.85
C LEU A 499 -24.03 14.55 -5.88
N GLY A 500 -23.52 13.88 -4.85
CA GLY A 500 -23.50 12.44 -4.67
C GLY A 500 -22.56 11.69 -5.61
N VAL A 501 -22.83 10.40 -5.78
CA VAL A 501 -22.06 9.52 -6.67
C VAL A 501 -22.56 9.68 -8.11
N ILE A 502 -21.71 10.25 -8.95
CA ILE A 502 -21.90 10.40 -10.39
C ILE A 502 -21.28 9.18 -11.09
N TYR A 503 -22.14 8.27 -11.53
CA TYR A 503 -21.74 7.12 -12.31
C TYR A 503 -21.52 7.50 -13.77
N LEU A 504 -20.25 7.54 -14.20
CA LEU A 504 -19.91 7.64 -15.62
C LEU A 504 -20.08 6.27 -16.28
N THR A 505 -20.89 6.21 -17.34
CA THR A 505 -20.99 5.02 -18.18
C THR A 505 -19.68 4.84 -18.96
N PRO A 506 -18.97 3.71 -18.87
CA PRO A 506 -17.89 3.41 -19.82
C PRO A 506 -18.44 3.52 -21.24
N LYS A 507 -17.72 4.16 -22.18
CA LYS A 507 -18.15 4.21 -23.58
C LYS A 507 -18.32 2.77 -24.06
N ASP A 508 -19.57 2.37 -24.28
CA ASP A 508 -19.89 0.95 -24.47
C ASP A 508 -19.03 0.37 -25.61
N THR A 509 -18.62 -0.89 -25.46
CA THR A 509 -17.64 -1.56 -26.36
C THR A 509 -18.22 -1.93 -27.73
N SER A 510 -19.22 -1.16 -28.15
CA SER A 510 -19.76 -1.02 -29.50
C SER A 510 -19.44 0.33 -30.15
N GLN A 511 -18.54 1.14 -29.57
CA GLN A 511 -17.86 2.19 -30.33
C GLN A 511 -17.12 1.53 -31.51
N THR A 512 -17.59 1.80 -32.73
CA THR A 512 -16.82 1.50 -33.94
C THR A 512 -15.51 2.25 -33.84
N SER A 513 -14.41 1.51 -33.72
CA SER A 513 -13.06 2.04 -33.57
C SER A 513 -12.78 3.16 -34.58
N PRO A 514 -12.16 4.29 -34.16
CA PRO A 514 -11.71 5.33 -35.09
C PRO A 514 -10.92 4.73 -36.27
N GLU A 515 -11.17 5.20 -37.49
CA GLU A 515 -10.69 4.54 -38.72
C GLU A 515 -9.15 4.44 -38.75
N GLY A 516 -8.63 3.26 -38.37
CA GLY A 516 -7.20 2.98 -38.27
C GLY A 516 -6.65 2.72 -36.87
N GLN A 517 -7.45 2.83 -35.79
CA GLN A 517 -7.08 2.45 -34.42
C GLN A 517 -6.39 1.07 -34.39
N ILE A 518 -5.37 0.93 -33.57
CA ILE A 518 -4.65 -0.34 -33.37
C ILE A 518 -5.01 -0.88 -31.98
N SER A 519 -5.46 -2.13 -31.88
CA SER A 519 -5.54 -2.85 -30.61
C SER A 519 -4.78 -4.16 -30.71
N VAL A 520 -3.93 -4.43 -29.72
CA VAL A 520 -3.08 -5.63 -29.64
C VAL A 520 -3.34 -6.31 -28.31
N VAL A 521 -3.86 -7.53 -28.36
CA VAL A 521 -4.12 -8.39 -27.20
C VAL A 521 -3.08 -9.50 -27.18
N LEU A 522 -2.43 -9.72 -26.03
CA LEU A 522 -1.56 -10.85 -25.73
C LEU A 522 -2.29 -11.76 -24.74
N ASP A 523 -2.37 -13.06 -25.04
CA ASP A 523 -2.79 -14.11 -24.10
C ASP A 523 -1.68 -15.15 -23.99
N TRP A 524 -1.44 -15.73 -22.80
CA TRP A 524 -0.49 -16.84 -22.61
C TRP A 524 -1.02 -17.95 -21.69
N GLY A 525 -0.26 -19.04 -21.57
CA GLY A 525 -0.51 -20.15 -20.67
C GLY A 525 0.14 -19.99 -19.29
N SER A 526 0.33 -21.10 -18.58
CA SER A 526 0.73 -21.07 -17.16
C SER A 526 2.23 -20.92 -16.86
N LYS A 527 3.08 -20.79 -17.89
CA LYS A 527 4.53 -20.55 -17.73
C LYS A 527 5.10 -19.84 -18.96
N PRO A 528 5.95 -18.79 -18.85
CA PRO A 528 6.37 -18.11 -17.63
C PRO A 528 5.18 -17.52 -16.88
N ALA A 529 5.40 -17.11 -15.62
CA ALA A 529 4.33 -16.50 -14.85
C ALA A 529 3.88 -15.19 -15.52
N ASP A 530 4.84 -14.42 -16.01
CA ASP A 530 4.68 -13.01 -16.34
C ASP A 530 5.30 -12.69 -17.72
N LEU A 531 4.54 -12.01 -18.57
CA LEU A 531 4.87 -11.61 -19.94
C LEU A 531 4.39 -10.17 -20.24
N ASP A 532 5.29 -9.19 -20.21
CA ASP A 532 5.00 -7.82 -20.65
C ASP A 532 4.67 -7.75 -22.16
N LEU A 533 3.59 -7.06 -22.50
CA LEU A 533 3.34 -6.53 -23.84
C LEU A 533 3.92 -5.12 -23.96
N HIS A 534 4.87 -4.91 -24.89
CA HIS A 534 5.44 -3.59 -25.17
C HIS A 534 4.99 -3.04 -26.53
N ALA A 535 4.78 -1.72 -26.61
CA ALA A 535 4.62 -0.98 -27.86
C ALA A 535 5.62 0.18 -27.94
N THR A 536 6.38 0.30 -29.03
CA THR A 536 7.33 1.40 -29.28
C THR A 536 7.10 2.08 -30.63
N ALA A 537 7.54 3.33 -30.76
CA ALA A 537 7.51 4.07 -32.02
C ALA A 537 8.68 5.05 -32.12
N PRO A 538 9.12 5.45 -33.33
CA PRO A 538 10.18 6.44 -33.55
C PRO A 538 9.65 7.87 -33.32
N LEU A 539 9.09 8.12 -32.14
CA LEU A 539 8.48 9.37 -31.70
C LEU A 539 9.08 9.79 -30.36
N THR A 540 9.43 11.07 -30.25
CA THR A 540 10.14 11.63 -29.10
C THR A 540 9.75 13.07 -28.85
N GLU A 541 9.57 13.44 -27.58
CA GLU A 541 9.47 14.83 -27.15
C GLU A 541 10.48 15.13 -26.05
N GLY A 542 11.41 16.05 -26.33
CA GLY A 542 12.54 16.34 -25.44
C GLY A 542 13.37 15.08 -25.18
N TYR A 543 13.16 14.49 -23.99
CA TYR A 543 13.79 13.24 -23.57
C TYR A 543 12.82 12.04 -23.48
N LYS A 544 11.49 12.22 -23.53
CA LYS A 544 10.52 11.10 -23.51
C LYS A 544 10.47 10.45 -24.90
N LYS A 545 10.58 9.11 -24.95
CA LYS A 545 10.34 8.29 -26.15
C LYS A 545 8.95 7.65 -26.07
N PHE A 546 8.33 7.33 -27.20
CA PHE A 546 7.10 6.54 -27.21
C PHE A 546 7.41 5.07 -26.90
N HIS A 547 7.06 4.64 -25.68
CA HIS A 547 7.20 3.27 -25.18
C HIS A 547 6.10 3.02 -24.13
N ILE A 548 5.13 2.14 -24.42
CA ILE A 548 4.13 1.67 -23.44
C ILE A 548 4.43 0.25 -23.01
N PHE A 549 4.25 -0.02 -21.71
CA PHE A 549 4.19 -1.33 -21.02
C PHE A 549 3.77 -1.11 -19.55
N ALA A 550 3.85 -2.14 -18.69
CA ALA A 550 3.46 -2.10 -17.27
C ALA A 550 3.94 -0.90 -16.45
N PHE A 551 5.08 -0.28 -16.80
CA PHE A 551 5.63 0.88 -16.05
C PHE A 551 5.28 2.27 -16.63
N ASP A 552 4.83 2.36 -17.89
CA ASP A 552 4.42 3.62 -18.55
C ASP A 552 3.13 3.30 -19.32
N THR A 553 2.04 3.12 -18.56
CA THR A 553 0.78 2.51 -19.03
C THR A 553 -0.06 3.44 -19.92
N TYR A 554 0.25 4.74 -19.94
CA TYR A 554 -0.41 5.75 -20.76
C TYR A 554 0.60 6.66 -21.46
N MET A 555 0.46 6.84 -22.77
CA MET A 555 1.34 7.70 -23.57
C MET A 555 0.56 8.69 -24.42
N SER A 556 0.80 9.97 -24.14
CA SER A 556 0.43 11.11 -24.98
C SER A 556 1.56 12.13 -24.97
N PHE A 557 1.68 12.89 -26.06
CA PHE A 557 2.59 14.03 -26.19
C PHE A 557 1.82 15.39 -26.22
N GLY A 558 0.53 15.38 -25.87
CA GLY A 558 -0.26 16.60 -25.60
C GLY A 558 -0.60 17.51 -26.79
N LYS A 559 -0.05 17.30 -28.00
CA LYS A 559 -0.43 18.10 -29.19
C LYS A 559 -1.53 17.41 -29.97
N ALA A 560 -2.36 18.21 -30.64
CA ALA A 560 -3.32 17.70 -31.61
C ALA A 560 -2.60 16.90 -32.71
N ASN A 561 -3.04 15.65 -32.92
CA ASN A 561 -2.47 14.63 -33.82
C ASN A 561 -1.18 13.92 -33.37
N ASP A 562 -0.71 14.13 -32.14
CA ASP A 562 0.20 13.16 -31.51
C ASP A 562 -0.57 11.90 -31.11
N PRO A 563 0.06 10.71 -31.10
CA PRO A 563 -0.62 9.48 -30.73
C PRO A 563 -0.92 9.45 -29.24
N ASP A 564 -2.13 8.95 -29.00
CA ASP A 564 -2.74 8.69 -27.70
C ASP A 564 -2.94 7.18 -27.62
N ALA A 565 -2.40 6.57 -26.56
CA ALA A 565 -2.30 5.14 -26.41
C ALA A 565 -2.25 4.73 -24.93
N MET A 566 -2.82 3.56 -24.62
CA MET A 566 -3.00 3.09 -23.25
C MET A 566 -2.93 1.56 -23.17
N MET A 567 -2.47 1.03 -22.04
CA MET A 567 -2.64 -0.37 -21.68
C MET A 567 -3.97 -0.57 -20.95
N THR A 568 -4.92 -1.23 -21.60
CA THR A 568 -6.32 -1.41 -21.17
C THR A 568 -6.57 -2.68 -20.36
N SER A 569 -5.61 -3.62 -20.36
CA SER A 569 -5.53 -4.73 -19.40
C SER A 569 -4.06 -5.14 -19.25
N GLN A 570 -3.71 -5.63 -18.06
CA GLN A 570 -2.35 -6.08 -17.72
C GLN A 570 -2.42 -7.30 -16.79
N SER A 571 -1.37 -8.11 -16.71
CA SER A 571 -1.34 -9.25 -15.79
C SER A 571 0.06 -9.75 -15.44
N GLU A 572 0.48 -9.50 -14.20
CA GLU A 572 1.76 -9.98 -13.62
C GLU A 572 1.77 -11.51 -13.33
N SER A 573 0.84 -12.28 -13.90
CA SER A 573 0.55 -13.65 -13.44
C SER A 573 0.09 -14.64 -14.52
N ALA A 574 0.23 -15.92 -14.18
CA ALA A 574 0.15 -17.04 -15.09
C ALA A 574 -1.25 -17.20 -15.71
N ASN A 575 -1.31 -17.45 -17.02
CA ASN A 575 -2.53 -17.42 -17.85
C ASN A 575 -3.17 -16.00 -18.00
N GLY A 576 -2.34 -14.96 -17.96
CA GLY A 576 -2.77 -13.56 -18.09
C GLY A 576 -3.23 -13.14 -19.50
N THR A 577 -3.81 -11.94 -19.55
CA THR A 577 -4.19 -11.23 -20.79
C THR A 577 -3.77 -9.76 -20.71
N GLU A 578 -2.84 -9.35 -21.56
CA GLU A 578 -2.40 -7.94 -21.70
C GLU A 578 -2.99 -7.30 -22.95
N ARG A 579 -3.25 -5.99 -22.92
CA ARG A 579 -3.91 -5.31 -24.05
C ARG A 579 -3.53 -3.84 -24.21
N ILE A 580 -2.72 -3.53 -25.22
CA ILE A 580 -2.41 -2.15 -25.62
C ILE A 580 -3.37 -1.69 -26.72
N GLU A 581 -3.93 -0.49 -26.56
CA GLU A 581 -4.60 0.26 -27.61
C GLU A 581 -3.83 1.51 -28.00
N ILE A 582 -3.85 1.85 -29.29
CA ILE A 582 -3.37 3.11 -29.85
C ILE A 582 -4.58 3.75 -30.53
N PHE A 583 -5.21 4.70 -29.83
CA PHE A 583 -6.45 5.39 -30.22
C PHE A 583 -6.25 6.30 -31.44
N LYS A 584 -5.10 7.00 -31.50
CA LYS A 584 -4.81 8.04 -32.49
C LYS A 584 -3.51 7.77 -33.27
N PRO A 585 -3.36 6.62 -33.97
CA PRO A 585 -2.10 6.24 -34.60
C PRO A 585 -1.72 7.19 -35.74
N GLN A 586 -0.50 7.74 -35.68
CA GLN A 586 -0.07 8.82 -36.56
C GLN A 586 0.27 8.31 -37.97
N PRO A 587 -0.28 8.91 -39.06
CA PRO A 587 0.00 8.48 -40.43
C PRO A 587 1.48 8.49 -40.78
N GLY A 588 1.96 7.40 -41.39
CA GLY A 588 3.35 7.22 -41.75
C GLY A 588 4.28 6.79 -40.61
N VAL A 589 3.81 6.66 -39.37
CA VAL A 589 4.62 6.13 -38.25
C VAL A 589 4.60 4.60 -38.26
N SER A 590 5.67 4.01 -37.72
CA SER A 590 5.79 2.58 -37.47
C SER A 590 5.64 2.33 -35.96
N TYR A 591 4.64 1.56 -35.57
CA TYR A 591 4.47 1.06 -34.20
C TYR A 591 4.96 -0.38 -34.15
N THR A 592 5.96 -0.67 -33.32
CA THR A 592 6.51 -2.02 -33.16
C THR A 592 6.06 -2.60 -31.83
N PHE A 593 5.53 -3.83 -31.87
CA PHE A 593 5.08 -4.56 -30.70
C PHE A 593 6.04 -5.71 -30.35
N TYR A 594 6.25 -5.92 -29.06
CA TYR A 594 7.12 -6.97 -28.52
C TYR A 594 6.42 -7.68 -27.34
N VAL A 595 6.82 -8.93 -27.09
CA VAL A 595 6.50 -9.64 -25.83
C VAL A 595 7.82 -9.92 -25.11
N HIS A 596 7.91 -9.56 -23.83
CA HIS A 596 9.12 -9.76 -23.00
C HIS A 596 8.83 -10.76 -21.86
N ASP A 597 9.72 -11.72 -21.70
CA ASP A 597 9.71 -12.73 -20.64
C ASP A 597 10.30 -12.11 -19.37
N PHE A 598 9.51 -11.26 -18.70
CA PHE A 598 9.93 -10.53 -17.49
C PHE A 598 10.39 -11.51 -16.40
N SER A 599 9.64 -12.61 -16.21
CA SER A 599 10.00 -13.76 -15.37
C SER A 599 11.42 -14.30 -15.61
N ASN A 600 11.93 -14.25 -16.84
CA ASN A 600 13.26 -14.73 -17.22
C ASN A 600 14.22 -13.60 -17.68
N THR A 601 13.93 -12.33 -17.39
CA THR A 601 14.70 -11.15 -17.85
C THR A 601 16.23 -11.28 -17.62
N ALA A 602 16.66 -11.95 -16.55
CA ALA A 602 18.07 -12.20 -16.25
C ALA A 602 18.78 -13.26 -17.15
N LYS A 603 18.06 -13.97 -18.02
CA LYS A 603 18.62 -14.98 -18.95
C LYS A 603 19.31 -14.30 -20.13
N GLN A 604 20.37 -14.93 -20.64
CA GLN A 604 21.16 -14.45 -21.79
C GLN A 604 21.51 -15.57 -22.80
N ILE A 605 21.11 -16.81 -22.51
CA ILE A 605 21.20 -18.01 -23.36
C ILE A 605 20.27 -19.10 -22.77
N ASP A 606 19.83 -20.05 -23.59
CA ASP A 606 19.01 -21.21 -23.21
C ASP A 606 17.74 -20.88 -22.40
N SER A 607 17.05 -19.79 -22.79
CA SER A 607 15.69 -19.51 -22.32
C SER A 607 14.67 -19.97 -23.36
N TRP A 608 13.81 -20.91 -22.95
CA TRP A 608 12.75 -21.46 -23.79
C TRP A 608 11.35 -21.23 -23.21
N ASP A 609 11.22 -20.51 -22.08
CA ASP A 609 9.93 -20.35 -21.41
C ASP A 609 8.97 -19.52 -22.26
N LEU A 610 9.37 -18.34 -22.75
CA LEU A 610 8.64 -17.59 -23.78
C LEU A 610 8.22 -18.46 -24.99
N ALA A 611 9.10 -19.32 -25.49
CA ALA A 611 8.80 -20.20 -26.63
C ALA A 611 7.80 -21.34 -26.31
N ASN A 612 7.68 -21.73 -25.05
CA ASN A 612 6.74 -22.75 -24.56
C ASN A 612 5.48 -22.15 -23.92
N SER A 613 5.35 -20.82 -23.89
CA SER A 613 4.26 -20.08 -23.21
C SER A 613 2.87 -20.23 -23.81
N GLU A 614 2.77 -20.93 -24.95
CA GLU A 614 1.58 -20.97 -25.82
C GLU A 614 1.12 -19.59 -26.35
N ALA A 615 1.89 -18.52 -26.09
CA ALA A 615 1.46 -17.14 -26.27
C ALA A 615 0.97 -16.81 -27.68
N GLU A 616 -0.16 -16.12 -27.72
CA GLU A 616 -0.87 -15.68 -28.91
C GLU A 616 -1.17 -14.19 -28.84
N VAL A 617 -0.76 -13.46 -29.89
CA VAL A 617 -1.02 -12.03 -30.03
C VAL A 617 -2.05 -11.82 -31.13
N LYS A 618 -3.20 -11.25 -30.76
CA LYS A 618 -4.32 -10.92 -31.65
C LYS A 618 -4.27 -9.43 -31.96
N ILE A 619 -4.29 -9.09 -33.25
CA ILE A 619 -4.11 -7.72 -33.75
C ILE A 619 -5.37 -7.29 -34.48
N TYR A 620 -5.97 -6.20 -33.99
CA TYR A 620 -7.15 -5.57 -34.55
C TYR A 620 -6.77 -4.22 -35.16
N ILE A 621 -7.33 -3.91 -36.34
CA ILE A 621 -7.21 -2.59 -36.99
C ILE A 621 -8.64 -2.11 -37.24
N GLY A 622 -9.03 -1.08 -36.49
CA GLY A 622 -10.43 -0.87 -36.16
C GLY A 622 -11.07 -2.12 -35.52
N ASP A 623 -12.38 -2.30 -35.72
CA ASP A 623 -13.14 -3.47 -35.25
C ASP A 623 -12.70 -4.82 -35.87
N SER A 624 -11.78 -4.81 -36.83
CA SER A 624 -11.39 -5.98 -37.62
C SER A 624 -10.14 -6.67 -37.08
N LEU A 625 -10.29 -7.92 -36.62
CA LEU A 625 -9.15 -8.83 -36.38
C LEU A 625 -8.41 -9.08 -37.71
N VAL A 626 -7.24 -8.46 -37.88
CA VAL A 626 -6.42 -8.57 -39.11
C VAL A 626 -5.34 -9.65 -39.02
N SER A 627 -4.93 -10.04 -37.81
CA SER A 627 -3.89 -11.04 -37.63
C SER A 627 -3.96 -11.72 -36.26
N THR A 628 -3.49 -12.95 -36.22
CA THR A 628 -3.24 -13.72 -34.99
C THR A 628 -1.86 -14.35 -35.15
N LEU A 629 -0.92 -13.98 -34.29
CA LEU A 629 0.48 -14.38 -34.34
C LEU A 629 0.78 -15.22 -33.10
N LYS A 630 1.47 -16.35 -33.28
CA LYS A 630 1.89 -17.23 -32.17
C LYS A 630 3.39 -17.11 -31.94
N VAL A 631 3.81 -17.27 -30.69
CA VAL A 631 5.22 -17.14 -30.29
C VAL A 631 6.14 -18.10 -31.08
N PRO A 632 7.31 -17.64 -31.58
CA PRO A 632 8.24 -18.48 -32.32
C PRO A 632 8.90 -19.54 -31.42
N ASN A 633 8.95 -20.78 -31.90
CA ASN A 633 9.72 -21.86 -31.27
C ASN A 633 11.23 -21.67 -31.49
N LYS A 634 11.84 -20.73 -30.75
CA LYS A 634 13.26 -20.35 -30.76
C LYS A 634 13.63 -19.85 -29.35
N GLU A 635 14.87 -20.00 -28.92
CA GLU A 635 15.32 -19.47 -27.63
C GLU A 635 15.31 -17.92 -27.60
N GLY A 636 15.08 -17.33 -26.42
CA GLY A 636 15.08 -15.88 -26.19
C GLY A 636 14.30 -15.45 -24.94
N THR A 637 14.41 -14.17 -24.58
CA THR A 637 13.53 -13.49 -23.60
C THR A 637 12.68 -12.40 -24.23
N LEU A 638 13.00 -11.94 -25.45
CA LEU A 638 12.25 -10.89 -26.15
C LEU A 638 11.83 -11.38 -27.54
N TRP A 639 10.52 -11.40 -27.79
CA TRP A 639 9.94 -11.61 -29.12
C TRP A 639 9.55 -10.26 -29.72
N LYS A 640 10.16 -9.86 -30.84
CA LYS A 640 9.60 -8.78 -31.68
C LYS A 640 8.44 -9.36 -32.49
N VAL A 641 7.20 -9.04 -32.11
CA VAL A 641 5.96 -9.61 -32.66
C VAL A 641 5.69 -9.14 -34.08
N CYS A 642 5.61 -7.82 -34.26
CA CYS A 642 5.29 -7.21 -35.54
C CYS A 642 5.65 -5.71 -35.54
N THR A 643 5.69 -5.12 -36.73
CA THR A 643 5.61 -3.68 -36.92
C THR A 643 4.36 -3.35 -37.72
N ILE A 644 3.53 -2.45 -37.20
CA ILE A 644 2.28 -1.97 -37.80
C ILE A 644 2.52 -0.54 -38.30
N LYS A 645 2.16 -0.28 -39.56
CA LYS A 645 2.26 1.05 -40.18
C LYS A 645 1.14 1.24 -41.18
N ASP A 646 0.43 2.37 -41.11
CA ASP A 646 -0.68 2.71 -42.01
C ASP A 646 -1.71 1.56 -42.11
N GLY A 647 -2.09 0.99 -40.96
CA GLY A 647 -2.98 -0.19 -40.85
C GLY A 647 -2.38 -1.53 -41.31
N LYS A 648 -1.19 -1.54 -41.90
CA LYS A 648 -0.54 -2.75 -42.40
C LYS A 648 0.35 -3.40 -41.34
N VAL A 649 -0.06 -4.57 -40.87
CA VAL A 649 0.75 -5.46 -40.03
C VAL A 649 1.89 -6.09 -40.84
N THR A 650 3.11 -6.06 -40.30
CA THR A 650 4.27 -6.79 -40.80
C THR A 650 4.80 -7.70 -39.68
N PRO A 651 4.45 -9.00 -39.67
CA PRO A 651 4.89 -9.94 -38.63
C PRO A 651 6.40 -10.15 -38.59
N SER A 652 6.90 -10.54 -37.41
CA SER A 652 8.30 -10.86 -37.16
C SER A 652 8.40 -12.14 -36.31
N GLU A 653 9.34 -13.01 -36.68
CA GLU A 653 9.72 -14.18 -35.88
C GLU A 653 11.06 -13.97 -35.16
N THR A 654 11.47 -12.73 -34.94
CA THR A 654 12.74 -12.40 -34.30
C THR A 654 12.62 -12.59 -32.80
N MET A 655 13.39 -13.56 -32.29
CA MET A 655 13.64 -13.79 -30.87
C MET A 655 15.05 -13.30 -30.54
N SER A 656 15.21 -12.71 -29.36
CA SER A 656 16.46 -12.15 -28.85
C SER A 656 16.52 -12.21 -27.33
N TYR A 657 17.66 -11.86 -26.75
CA TYR A 657 17.80 -11.66 -25.31
C TYR A 657 17.80 -10.17 -25.00
N GLU A 658 16.87 -9.74 -24.15
CA GLU A 658 16.89 -8.44 -23.48
C GLU A 658 16.60 -8.67 -21.98
N GLY A 659 17.28 -7.90 -21.13
CA GLY A 659 17.20 -8.00 -19.67
C GLY A 659 16.84 -6.69 -18.97
N ARG A 660 16.36 -5.69 -19.72
CA ARG A 660 15.82 -4.43 -19.20
C ARG A 660 14.64 -3.99 -20.08
N PRO A 661 13.41 -3.88 -19.55
CA PRO A 661 12.26 -3.39 -20.31
C PRO A 661 12.54 -2.07 -21.07
N LEU A 662 13.17 -1.10 -20.41
CA LEU A 662 13.52 0.23 -20.97
C LEU A 662 14.53 0.21 -22.14
N ASN A 663 15.16 -0.92 -22.45
CA ASN A 663 16.02 -1.05 -23.65
C ASN A 663 15.21 -1.43 -24.91
N ILE A 664 13.98 -1.95 -24.76
CA ILE A 664 13.19 -2.51 -25.86
C ILE A 664 12.87 -1.42 -26.89
N GLY A 665 13.19 -1.67 -28.16
CA GLY A 665 13.09 -0.69 -29.24
C GLY A 665 14.04 0.51 -29.15
N ALA A 666 14.90 0.63 -28.13
CA ALA A 666 15.72 1.81 -27.90
C ALA A 666 16.82 2.06 -28.96
N SER A 667 17.04 1.10 -29.87
CA SER A 667 17.98 1.13 -30.99
C SER A 667 17.34 1.19 -32.38
N GLU A 668 16.01 1.37 -32.46
CA GLU A 668 15.24 1.63 -33.70
C GLU A 668 14.94 3.14 -33.88
#